data_AF-A0A9Q1QW33-F1
#
_entry.id   AF-A0A9Q1QW33-F1
#
_cell.length_a   1.000
_cell.length_b   1.000
_cell.length_c   1.000
_cell.angle_alpha   90.00
_cell.angle_beta   90.00
_cell.angle_gamma   90.00
#
_symmetry.space_group_name_H-M   'P 1'
#
loop_
_entity.id
_entity.type
_entity.pdbx_description
1 polymer ?
#
loop_
_entity_poly.entity_id
_entity_poly.type
_entity_poly.pdbx_seq_one_letter_code
_entity_poly.pdbx_strand_id
1 'polypeptide(L)'
;MDLNASPQLEDDDEIFRQQLEDQPEESIVEHGDERAEYVTSAVEVSRREREERMQRLKRQHADDRPAYPSQQRMREEIFQTRRQKPSSIPPPGWLDCPPFGHEIGCIIPSKVPLAETFNECVPPGKRYSLEQVLRQQRILGRKLGMVIDLTNTTRYYSVSDWRKKGIKHVKIQCRGRDSVPDNEAVNLFVHEVSQFCRNHAKKHILVHCTHGHNRTGFMIIHYLIRTVQLSVTQAIQLFSDKRPPGIYKPDYIDALYAFYHEKKPEMVVCPSTPEWKRSSELDLNCDAMPDDDDDGGPAVPLPDNLERQVVMSNDDLLGDAIPHDQQIYLRQFCYQALKMTPGGRGPLFPGSHPVSLDRDNLQLLRQRYYYATWKADGTRYMMLITMDGCYIIDRHFNFRRVQMRFPCRHTSEGLAEKTHHFTLLDGEMVIDTLPDTQKQERRYLIYDMMALNHVSVIERPFYERWKMIDKEVIEPRNYERQHIHQSRNPFYRYELEPFRVRRKDFWLLSTVTKLLKGFIPKLSHEADGLIFQGWDDPYVPRTHEGLLKWKYPEMNSVDFLFEVADGKERLSLYKRGVKTPMEQTRVVFPDGSDPSDYSGKIIECSWDANNKAWVWMRTRVDKGTPNDYRTYEKVMRSITDNITEEVLLNEISEIIRLPMYADRIQNDSKAHQHSSSGRRRVIGGSQ
;
A
#
# COMPACT_ATOMS: atom_id res chain seq x y z
N MET A 1 -31.66 -36.27 -32.40
CA MET A 1 -31.78 -35.57 -33.69
C MET A 1 -31.90 -34.09 -33.34
N ASP A 2 -30.84 -33.37 -33.01
CA ASP A 2 -29.54 -33.19 -33.68
C ASP A 2 -29.62 -32.43 -35.01
N LEU A 3 -28.88 -31.31 -35.03
CA LEU A 3 -28.22 -30.61 -36.15
C LEU A 3 -28.89 -29.46 -36.93
N ASN A 4 -28.19 -28.30 -36.84
CA ASN A 4 -27.73 -27.38 -37.89
C ASN A 4 -28.72 -26.40 -38.53
N ALA A 5 -28.38 -25.16 -38.91
CA ALA A 5 -27.22 -24.28 -38.78
C ALA A 5 -27.62 -22.86 -39.28
N SER A 6 -26.75 -21.88 -39.06
CA SER A 6 -26.85 -20.41 -39.22
C SER A 6 -27.32 -19.82 -40.56
N PRO A 7 -27.49 -18.47 -40.60
CA PRO A 7 -26.62 -17.69 -41.48
C PRO A 7 -25.97 -16.45 -40.82
N GLN A 8 -24.86 -16.02 -41.43
CA GLN A 8 -24.01 -14.85 -41.13
C GLN A 8 -24.71 -13.52 -41.45
N LEU A 9 -24.23 -12.43 -40.84
CA LEU A 9 -24.40 -11.05 -41.33
C LEU A 9 -23.07 -10.31 -41.31
N GLU A 10 -22.92 -9.51 -42.36
CA GLU A 10 -21.73 -8.86 -42.89
C GLU A 10 -21.27 -7.64 -42.09
N ASP A 11 -20.00 -7.27 -42.30
CA ASP A 11 -19.34 -6.06 -41.86
C ASP A 11 -20.04 -4.80 -42.39
N ASP A 12 -20.18 -3.78 -41.54
CA ASP A 12 -20.32 -2.38 -41.96
C ASP A 12 -19.78 -1.46 -40.84
N ASP A 13 -18.51 -1.11 -41.00
CA ASP A 13 -17.85 0.04 -40.37
C ASP A 13 -18.20 1.33 -41.14
N GLU A 14 -18.13 2.46 -40.43
CA GLU A 14 -18.23 3.86 -40.91
C GLU A 14 -19.63 4.42 -41.21
N ILE A 15 -20.05 5.38 -40.38
CA ILE A 15 -20.52 6.73 -40.76
C ILE A 15 -20.59 7.58 -39.47
N PHE A 16 -19.76 8.62 -39.38
CA PHE A 16 -20.17 9.99 -39.00
C PHE A 16 -18.97 10.94 -39.19
N ARG A 17 -18.66 11.21 -40.46
CA ARG A 17 -18.05 12.46 -40.93
C ARG A 17 -18.94 12.97 -42.06
N GLN A 18 -19.53 14.14 -41.90
CA GLN A 18 -19.62 15.19 -42.93
C GLN A 18 -20.57 16.31 -42.50
N GLN A 19 -20.07 17.53 -42.68
CA GLN A 19 -20.72 18.77 -43.15
C GLN A 19 -19.86 19.94 -42.59
N LEU A 20 -19.24 20.83 -43.36
CA LEU A 20 -19.45 21.27 -44.74
C LEU A 20 -18.13 21.74 -45.38
N GLU A 21 -18.04 21.56 -46.70
CA GLU A 21 -17.17 22.27 -47.64
C GLU A 21 -17.83 23.60 -48.06
N ASP A 22 -17.04 24.63 -48.34
CA ASP A 22 -17.01 25.28 -49.65
C ASP A 22 -15.82 26.26 -49.77
N GLN A 23 -15.06 26.08 -50.86
CA GLN A 23 -13.96 26.91 -51.40
C GLN A 23 -14.53 28.11 -52.22
N PRO A 24 -13.77 29.05 -52.87
CA PRO A 24 -12.40 28.93 -53.40
C PRO A 24 -11.47 30.19 -53.48
N GLU A 25 -10.19 29.89 -53.79
CA GLU A 25 -9.18 30.51 -54.69
C GLU A 25 -8.78 32.02 -54.76
N GLU A 26 -7.45 32.19 -54.89
CA GLU A 26 -6.62 33.16 -55.66
C GLU A 26 -6.18 34.56 -55.14
N SER A 27 -4.88 34.61 -54.76
CA SER A 27 -3.81 35.50 -55.28
C SER A 27 -3.64 36.99 -54.85
N ILE A 28 -2.35 37.42 -54.79
CA ILE A 28 -1.75 38.77 -55.02
C ILE A 28 -1.36 39.69 -53.81
N VAL A 29 -0.03 39.83 -53.66
CA VAL A 29 0.83 41.05 -53.43
C VAL A 29 1.12 41.64 -52.03
N GLU A 30 2.42 41.94 -51.87
CA GLU A 30 3.14 42.67 -50.80
C GLU A 30 2.66 44.12 -50.56
N HIS A 31 2.66 44.56 -49.29
CA HIS A 31 3.40 45.73 -48.77
C HIS A 31 2.85 46.18 -47.39
N GLY A 32 3.75 46.67 -46.53
CA GLY A 32 3.43 47.75 -45.60
C GLY A 32 3.45 47.43 -44.09
N ASP A 33 4.65 47.49 -43.53
CA ASP A 33 5.07 47.86 -42.17
C ASP A 33 4.05 48.52 -41.20
N GLU A 34 3.94 47.97 -39.99
CA GLU A 34 4.28 48.60 -38.69
C GLU A 34 3.37 48.17 -37.51
N ARG A 35 4.04 47.81 -36.40
CA ARG A 35 3.58 47.68 -35.00
C ARG A 35 2.68 46.51 -34.60
N ALA A 36 3.32 45.46 -34.09
CA ALA A 36 2.75 44.59 -33.05
C ALA A 36 3.78 44.35 -31.94
N GLU A 37 3.41 44.72 -30.71
CA GLU A 37 4.14 44.46 -29.47
C GLU A 37 4.25 42.94 -29.21
N TYR A 38 5.47 42.43 -29.09
CA TYR A 38 5.72 41.07 -28.62
C TYR A 38 5.62 41.02 -27.09
N VAL A 39 4.56 40.39 -26.58
CA VAL A 39 4.48 39.96 -25.18
C VAL A 39 5.36 38.72 -25.01
N THR A 40 6.58 38.91 -24.51
CA THR A 40 7.48 37.81 -24.12
C THR A 40 7.00 37.14 -22.84
N SER A 41 6.95 35.81 -22.84
CA SER A 41 6.56 35.00 -21.68
C SER A 41 7.51 35.20 -20.49
N ALA A 42 6.94 35.27 -19.28
CA ALA A 42 7.68 35.40 -18.01
C ALA A 42 8.78 34.33 -17.81
N VAL A 43 8.67 33.20 -18.51
CA VAL A 43 9.65 32.11 -18.48
C VAL A 43 10.94 32.46 -19.22
N GLU A 44 10.86 33.25 -20.30
CA GLU A 44 12.04 33.68 -21.08
C GLU A 44 12.82 34.79 -20.39
N VAL A 45 12.12 35.71 -19.71
CA VAL A 45 12.75 36.77 -18.91
C VAL A 45 13.55 36.16 -17.75
N SER A 46 12.97 35.19 -17.05
CA SER A 46 13.62 34.52 -15.90
C SER A 46 14.85 33.68 -16.32
N ARG A 47 14.82 33.10 -17.52
CA ARG A 47 15.97 32.36 -18.07
C ARG A 47 17.13 33.28 -18.43
N ARG A 48 16.83 34.45 -19.01
CA ARG A 48 17.83 35.47 -19.39
C ARG A 48 18.50 36.10 -18.17
N GLU A 49 17.73 36.43 -17.13
CA GLU A 49 18.27 36.97 -15.86
C GLU A 49 19.18 35.96 -15.14
N ARG A 50 18.87 34.65 -15.23
CA ARG A 50 19.68 33.59 -14.61
C ARG A 50 21.01 33.39 -15.34
N GLU A 51 21.03 33.51 -16.66
CA GLU A 51 22.25 33.43 -17.47
C GLU A 51 23.15 34.66 -17.28
N GLU A 52 22.58 35.85 -17.14
CA GLU A 52 23.33 37.08 -16.82
C GLU A 52 23.95 37.06 -15.42
N ARG A 53 23.25 36.47 -14.42
CA ARG A 53 23.81 36.25 -13.07
C ARG A 53 25.02 35.32 -13.08
N MET A 54 24.98 34.24 -13.86
CA MET A 54 26.11 33.31 -13.99
C MET A 54 27.31 33.96 -14.70
N GLN A 55 27.08 34.85 -15.68
CA GLN A 55 28.17 35.58 -16.34
C GLN A 55 28.79 36.66 -15.45
N ARG A 56 28.02 37.32 -14.58
CA ARG A 56 28.57 38.28 -13.59
C ARG A 56 29.45 37.61 -12.54
N LEU A 57 29.05 36.42 -12.05
CA LEU A 57 29.84 35.62 -11.11
C LEU A 57 31.17 35.13 -11.71
N LYS A 58 31.21 34.81 -13.01
CA LYS A 58 32.45 34.44 -13.72
C LYS A 58 33.41 35.61 -13.94
N ARG A 59 32.92 36.87 -13.98
CA ARG A 59 33.77 38.06 -14.13
C ARG A 59 34.34 38.57 -12.80
N GLN A 60 33.73 38.21 -11.66
CA GLN A 60 34.17 38.67 -10.34
C GLN A 60 35.26 37.82 -9.68
N HIS A 61 35.64 36.68 -10.27
CA HIS A 61 36.64 35.74 -9.69
C HIS A 61 37.99 35.72 -10.44
N ALA A 62 38.24 36.67 -11.33
CA ALA A 62 39.45 36.72 -12.16
C ALA A 62 40.55 37.67 -11.65
N ASP A 63 40.27 38.55 -10.69
CA ASP A 63 41.24 39.52 -10.17
C ASP A 63 41.46 39.28 -8.67
N ASP A 64 42.46 38.47 -8.35
CA ASP A 64 43.32 38.64 -7.16
C ASP A 64 44.46 37.61 -7.20
N ARG A 65 45.60 38.02 -7.77
CA ARG A 65 46.91 37.40 -7.56
C ARG A 65 47.92 38.48 -7.16
N PRO A 66 48.60 38.38 -6.03
CA PRO A 66 49.87 39.07 -5.83
C PRO A 66 51.01 38.22 -6.41
N ALA A 67 51.83 38.85 -7.24
CA ALA A 67 53.09 38.31 -7.75
C ALA A 67 54.24 38.58 -6.76
N TYR A 68 55.20 37.65 -6.61
CA TYR A 68 56.66 37.87 -6.36
C TYR A 68 57.40 36.50 -6.33
N PRO A 69 58.75 36.43 -6.47
CA PRO A 69 59.37 35.89 -7.68
C PRO A 69 60.10 34.54 -7.55
N SER A 70 60.41 33.99 -8.71
CA SER A 70 61.32 32.90 -9.09
C SER A 70 62.35 32.41 -8.05
N GLN A 71 62.34 31.09 -7.79
CA GLN A 71 63.58 30.33 -7.56
C GLN A 71 63.48 28.89 -8.09
N GLN A 72 64.31 28.66 -9.10
CA GLN A 72 65.02 27.42 -9.46
C GLN A 72 64.25 26.15 -9.88
N ARG A 73 64.25 25.99 -11.20
CA ARG A 73 64.48 24.72 -11.92
C ARG A 73 65.47 23.81 -11.17
N MET A 74 65.00 22.68 -10.65
CA MET A 74 65.75 21.42 -10.69
C MET A 74 64.79 20.23 -10.51
N ARG A 75 64.85 19.27 -11.44
CA ARG A 75 64.08 18.00 -11.55
C ARG A 75 62.66 18.07 -12.12
N GLU A 76 62.57 18.44 -13.40
CA GLU A 76 61.58 17.85 -14.32
C GLU A 76 62.23 16.66 -15.05
N GLU A 77 62.47 15.58 -14.32
CA GLU A 77 62.55 14.24 -14.89
C GLU A 77 61.88 13.34 -13.87
N ILE A 78 60.92 12.52 -14.34
CA ILE A 78 60.21 11.43 -13.64
C ILE A 78 58.68 11.70 -13.43
N PHE A 79 57.89 10.94 -14.21
CA PHE A 79 56.43 10.71 -14.19
C PHE A 79 55.46 11.70 -14.86
N GLN A 80 55.42 11.65 -16.20
CA GLN A 80 54.14 11.72 -16.93
C GLN A 80 53.40 10.39 -16.77
N THR A 81 52.57 10.24 -15.74
CA THR A 81 51.60 9.14 -15.66
C THR A 81 50.23 9.65 -16.07
N ARG A 82 49.68 9.07 -17.14
CA ARG A 82 48.34 9.31 -17.69
C ARG A 82 47.29 9.46 -16.58
N ARG A 83 46.61 10.61 -16.51
CA ARG A 83 45.33 10.74 -15.79
C ARG A 83 44.27 9.90 -16.52
N GLN A 84 44.07 8.65 -16.11
CA GLN A 84 42.94 7.84 -16.55
C GLN A 84 41.63 8.47 -16.04
N LYS A 85 40.58 8.47 -16.89
CA LYS A 85 39.24 8.92 -16.49
C LYS A 85 38.72 8.01 -15.35
N PRO A 86 38.09 8.56 -14.29
CA PRO A 86 37.59 7.78 -13.14
C PRO A 86 36.46 6.78 -13.49
N SER A 87 36.00 6.70 -14.75
CA SER A 87 34.90 5.84 -15.19
C SER A 87 35.26 4.37 -15.46
N SER A 88 36.55 4.02 -15.54
CA SER A 88 37.00 2.69 -15.98
C SER A 88 37.68 1.85 -14.87
N ILE A 89 37.63 2.31 -13.62
CA ILE A 89 38.23 1.61 -12.48
C ILE A 89 37.18 0.64 -11.90
N PRO A 90 37.51 -0.65 -11.69
CA PRO A 90 36.59 -1.60 -11.07
C PRO A 90 36.28 -1.19 -9.61
N PRO A 91 35.10 -1.52 -9.09
CA PRO A 91 34.75 -1.16 -7.72
C PRO A 91 35.68 -1.82 -6.69
N PRO A 92 35.93 -1.18 -5.52
CA PRO A 92 36.78 -1.74 -4.47
C PRO A 92 36.35 -3.16 -4.06
N GLY A 93 37.32 -4.05 -3.87
CA GLY A 93 37.09 -5.46 -3.51
C GLY A 93 36.41 -6.32 -4.58
N TRP A 94 36.18 -5.80 -5.80
CA TRP A 94 35.50 -6.57 -6.86
C TRP A 94 36.37 -7.66 -7.49
N LEU A 95 37.68 -7.42 -7.60
CA LEU A 95 38.61 -8.33 -8.29
C LEU A 95 38.67 -9.71 -7.63
N ASP A 96 38.80 -9.73 -6.30
CA ASP A 96 38.97 -10.96 -5.50
C ASP A 96 37.63 -11.52 -5.00
N CYS A 97 36.53 -10.79 -5.19
CA CYS A 97 35.18 -11.27 -4.92
C CYS A 97 34.83 -12.45 -5.87
N PRO A 98 34.36 -13.60 -5.35
CA PRO A 98 33.94 -14.73 -6.18
C PRO A 98 32.86 -14.34 -7.20
N PRO A 99 32.89 -14.83 -8.45
CA PRO A 99 32.03 -14.31 -9.52
C PRO A 99 30.53 -14.59 -9.33
N PHE A 100 30.16 -15.82 -8.97
CA PHE A 100 28.76 -16.22 -8.77
C PHE A 100 28.64 -17.35 -7.72
N GLY A 101 27.44 -17.55 -7.19
CA GLY A 101 27.11 -18.63 -6.26
C GLY A 101 26.37 -19.80 -6.94
N HIS A 102 25.97 -20.78 -6.14
CA HIS A 102 25.11 -21.87 -6.57
C HIS A 102 23.67 -21.40 -6.82
N GLU A 103 22.93 -22.16 -7.63
CA GLU A 103 21.52 -21.86 -7.91
C GLU A 103 20.64 -22.04 -6.66
N ILE A 104 19.70 -21.10 -6.50
CA ILE A 104 18.67 -21.07 -5.47
C ILE A 104 17.34 -21.07 -6.21
N GLY A 105 16.81 -22.27 -6.49
CA GLY A 105 15.70 -22.44 -7.42
C GLY A 105 16.09 -21.93 -8.82
N CYS A 106 15.37 -20.93 -9.33
CA CYS A 106 15.66 -20.28 -10.61
C CYS A 106 16.69 -19.13 -10.51
N ILE A 107 17.20 -18.79 -9.32
CA ILE A 107 18.03 -17.60 -9.10
C ILE A 107 19.51 -17.97 -8.96
N ILE A 108 20.39 -17.16 -9.55
CA ILE A 108 21.84 -17.25 -9.43
C ILE A 108 22.36 -15.94 -8.85
N PRO A 109 22.84 -15.91 -7.60
CA PRO A 109 23.48 -14.74 -7.02
C PRO A 109 24.85 -14.52 -7.67
N SER A 110 25.14 -13.29 -8.08
CA SER A 110 26.36 -12.95 -8.80
C SER A 110 26.89 -11.58 -8.41
N LYS A 111 28.20 -11.37 -8.54
CA LYS A 111 28.77 -10.01 -8.59
C LYS A 111 28.41 -9.33 -9.91
N VAL A 112 28.57 -8.01 -10.00
CA VAL A 112 28.30 -7.28 -11.24
C VAL A 112 29.28 -7.72 -12.35
N PRO A 113 28.82 -8.08 -13.55
CA PRO A 113 29.69 -8.20 -14.70
C PRO A 113 30.12 -6.83 -15.21
N LEU A 114 31.36 -6.69 -15.63
CA LEU A 114 31.88 -5.42 -16.14
C LEU A 114 31.93 -5.43 -17.68
N ALA A 115 31.65 -4.29 -18.29
CA ALA A 115 31.82 -4.09 -19.72
C ALA A 115 33.29 -4.22 -20.14
N GLU A 116 33.51 -4.47 -21.43
CA GLU A 116 34.84 -4.63 -21.99
C GLU A 116 35.73 -3.38 -21.84
N THR A 117 35.13 -2.20 -21.60
CA THR A 117 35.83 -0.95 -21.28
C THR A 117 36.68 -1.04 -20.01
N PHE A 118 36.39 -1.98 -19.11
CA PHE A 118 37.16 -2.23 -17.89
C PHE A 118 38.31 -3.23 -18.11
N ASN A 119 38.44 -3.83 -19.31
CA ASN A 119 39.44 -4.87 -19.59
C ASN A 119 40.89 -4.36 -19.49
N GLU A 120 41.13 -3.06 -19.64
CA GLU A 120 42.44 -2.42 -19.45
C GLU A 120 42.85 -2.36 -17.98
N CYS A 121 41.88 -2.26 -17.06
CA CYS A 121 42.10 -2.16 -15.61
C CYS A 121 41.94 -3.50 -14.88
N VAL A 122 41.47 -4.55 -15.57
CA VAL A 122 41.20 -5.88 -15.00
C VAL A 122 42.12 -6.94 -15.62
N PRO A 123 42.95 -7.64 -14.82
CA PRO A 123 43.83 -8.69 -15.30
C PRO A 123 43.07 -9.80 -16.05
N PRO A 124 43.60 -10.35 -17.16
CA PRO A 124 42.90 -11.35 -17.99
C PRO A 124 42.26 -12.53 -17.23
N GLY A 125 42.92 -13.04 -16.18
CA GLY A 125 42.42 -14.15 -15.36
C GLY A 125 41.31 -13.78 -14.37
N LYS A 126 41.07 -12.49 -14.11
CA LYS A 126 40.04 -11.98 -13.18
C LYS A 126 38.88 -11.27 -13.89
N ARG A 127 38.86 -11.28 -15.23
CA ARG A 127 37.78 -10.69 -16.02
C ARG A 127 36.46 -11.43 -15.78
N TYR A 128 35.38 -10.67 -15.71
CA TYR A 128 34.01 -11.18 -15.59
C TYR A 128 33.06 -10.31 -16.42
N SER A 129 33.11 -10.49 -17.74
CA SER A 129 32.27 -9.81 -18.72
C SER A 129 30.98 -10.58 -19.01
N LEU A 130 30.04 -9.94 -19.71
CA LEU A 130 28.77 -10.58 -20.12
C LEU A 130 28.99 -11.91 -20.87
N GLU A 131 29.92 -11.95 -21.83
CA GLU A 131 30.23 -13.19 -22.56
C GLU A 131 30.78 -14.29 -21.65
N GLN A 132 31.61 -13.91 -20.66
CA GLN A 132 32.14 -14.85 -19.69
C GLN A 132 31.04 -15.38 -18.77
N VAL A 133 30.12 -14.53 -18.30
CA VAL A 133 28.94 -14.95 -17.54
C VAL A 133 28.15 -15.98 -18.33
N LEU A 134 27.78 -15.67 -19.59
CA LEU A 134 26.98 -16.57 -20.42
C LEU A 134 27.70 -17.89 -20.67
N ARG A 135 29.00 -17.86 -20.94
CA ARG A 135 29.81 -19.07 -21.15
C ARG A 135 29.87 -19.92 -19.88
N GLN A 136 30.18 -19.32 -18.73
CA GLN A 136 30.30 -20.02 -17.45
C GLN A 136 28.96 -20.66 -17.04
N GLN A 137 27.85 -19.92 -17.15
CA GLN A 137 26.54 -20.48 -16.82
C GLN A 137 26.11 -21.58 -17.81
N ARG A 138 26.43 -21.45 -19.10
CA ARG A 138 26.14 -22.50 -20.10
C ARG A 138 26.93 -23.78 -19.85
N ILE A 139 28.19 -23.69 -19.42
CA ILE A 139 29.01 -24.85 -19.04
C ILE A 139 28.36 -25.61 -17.87
N LEU A 140 27.75 -24.89 -16.93
CA LEU A 140 26.99 -25.45 -15.81
C LEU A 140 25.58 -25.92 -16.18
N GLY A 141 25.22 -25.96 -17.47
CA GLY A 141 23.90 -26.36 -17.95
C GLY A 141 22.78 -25.32 -17.72
N ARG A 142 23.13 -24.09 -17.32
CA ARG A 142 22.17 -23.04 -16.97
C ARG A 142 21.96 -22.06 -18.12
N LYS A 143 20.71 -21.93 -18.57
CA LYS A 143 20.32 -20.93 -19.58
C LYS A 143 19.76 -19.68 -18.89
N LEU A 144 20.45 -18.55 -18.99
CA LEU A 144 19.94 -17.27 -18.49
C LEU A 144 18.78 -16.76 -19.36
N GLY A 145 17.75 -16.22 -18.71
CA GLY A 145 16.62 -15.56 -19.38
C GLY A 145 16.30 -14.18 -18.83
N MET A 146 16.76 -13.85 -17.63
CA MET A 146 16.61 -12.54 -17.02
C MET A 146 17.85 -12.17 -16.20
N VAL A 147 18.15 -10.87 -16.14
CA VAL A 147 19.11 -10.27 -15.20
C VAL A 147 18.38 -9.23 -14.37
N ILE A 148 18.57 -9.30 -13.06
CA ILE A 148 18.12 -8.27 -12.12
C ILE A 148 19.35 -7.55 -11.58
N ASP A 149 19.42 -6.26 -11.87
CA ASP A 149 20.50 -5.36 -11.47
C ASP A 149 20.05 -4.49 -10.31
N LEU A 150 20.67 -4.71 -9.15
CA LEU A 150 20.39 -4.02 -7.88
C LEU A 150 21.30 -2.81 -7.61
N THR A 151 22.17 -2.44 -8.57
CA THR A 151 23.15 -1.36 -8.38
C THR A 151 22.49 0.01 -8.58
N ASN A 152 23.00 1.05 -7.91
CA ASN A 152 22.52 2.44 -8.06
C ASN A 152 23.26 3.21 -9.16
N THR A 153 23.84 2.51 -10.13
CA THR A 153 24.67 3.12 -11.18
C THR A 153 24.45 2.42 -12.51
N THR A 154 24.72 3.10 -13.60
CA THR A 154 24.67 2.56 -14.96
C THR A 154 26.05 2.42 -15.58
N ARG A 155 27.13 2.68 -14.82
CA ARG A 155 28.50 2.71 -15.33
C ARG A 155 29.09 1.33 -15.70
N TYR A 156 28.55 0.25 -15.13
CA TYR A 156 29.19 -1.07 -15.22
C TYR A 156 29.01 -1.75 -16.58
N TYR A 157 27.83 -1.63 -17.20
CA TYR A 157 27.56 -2.20 -18.52
C TYR A 157 26.34 -1.56 -19.20
N SER A 158 26.21 -1.76 -20.52
CA SER A 158 25.05 -1.29 -21.28
C SER A 158 23.91 -2.32 -21.25
N VAL A 159 22.69 -1.84 -20.98
CA VAL A 159 21.46 -2.67 -20.97
C VAL A 159 21.23 -3.34 -22.34
N SER A 160 21.66 -2.69 -23.43
CA SER A 160 21.51 -3.20 -24.80
C SER A 160 22.25 -4.52 -25.02
N ASP A 161 23.34 -4.77 -24.30
CA ASP A 161 24.16 -5.98 -24.51
C ASP A 161 23.43 -7.23 -24.05
N TRP A 162 22.62 -7.14 -22.98
CA TRP A 162 21.73 -8.22 -22.54
C TRP A 162 20.56 -8.44 -23.48
N ARG A 163 19.94 -7.36 -23.96
CA ARG A 163 18.79 -7.43 -24.88
C ARG A 163 19.16 -8.09 -26.21
N LYS A 164 20.34 -7.78 -26.76
CA LYS A 164 20.88 -8.42 -27.98
C LYS A 164 21.01 -9.95 -27.84
N LYS A 165 21.20 -10.45 -26.62
CA LYS A 165 21.29 -11.90 -26.32
C LYS A 165 19.94 -12.53 -25.96
N GLY A 166 18.84 -11.77 -26.08
CA GLY A 166 17.49 -12.23 -25.76
C GLY A 166 17.22 -12.40 -24.26
N ILE A 167 17.95 -11.66 -23.41
CA ILE A 167 17.84 -11.71 -21.95
C ILE A 167 17.11 -10.46 -21.47
N LYS A 168 16.03 -10.63 -20.69
CA LYS A 168 15.29 -9.51 -20.07
C LYS A 168 16.20 -8.87 -19.01
N HIS A 169 16.34 -7.55 -19.04
CA HIS A 169 17.07 -6.80 -18.01
C HIS A 169 16.08 -5.99 -17.19
N VAL A 170 16.15 -6.15 -15.86
CA VAL A 170 15.33 -5.43 -14.88
C VAL A 170 16.27 -4.68 -13.94
N LYS A 171 16.14 -3.37 -13.89
CA LYS A 171 16.92 -2.50 -13.01
C LYS A 171 16.07 -2.12 -11.79
N ILE A 172 16.54 -2.49 -10.59
CA ILE A 172 15.92 -2.08 -9.32
C ILE A 172 16.98 -1.27 -8.57
N GLN A 173 16.84 0.05 -8.59
CA GLN A 173 17.85 0.95 -8.03
C GLN A 173 17.73 0.98 -6.50
N CYS A 174 18.56 0.19 -5.82
CA CYS A 174 18.66 0.25 -4.37
C CYS A 174 19.63 1.37 -3.99
N ARG A 175 19.20 2.30 -3.12
CA ARG A 175 20.03 3.41 -2.63
C ARG A 175 21.35 2.90 -2.03
N GLY A 176 22.41 3.70 -2.18
CA GLY A 176 23.72 3.45 -1.56
C GLY A 176 23.77 3.89 -0.08
N ARG A 177 24.88 3.55 0.61
CA ARG A 177 25.20 3.83 2.03
C ARG A 177 24.34 3.05 3.02
N ASP A 178 24.92 1.98 3.59
CA ASP A 178 24.50 1.21 4.78
C ASP A 178 23.00 1.10 5.08
N SER A 179 22.18 1.17 4.04
CA SER A 179 20.74 1.11 4.10
C SER A 179 20.31 -0.14 3.37
N VAL A 180 19.34 -0.81 3.96
CA VAL A 180 18.71 -1.96 3.34
C VAL A 180 17.79 -1.47 2.20
N PRO A 181 17.57 -2.29 1.16
CA PRO A 181 16.57 -1.99 0.15
C PRO A 181 15.21 -1.69 0.79
N ASP A 182 14.53 -0.69 0.24
CA ASP A 182 13.18 -0.30 0.63
C ASP A 182 12.15 -1.37 0.25
N ASN A 183 11.03 -1.38 0.97
CA ASN A 183 10.00 -2.41 0.81
C ASN A 183 9.40 -2.43 -0.60
N GLU A 184 9.32 -1.28 -1.29
CA GLU A 184 8.81 -1.20 -2.66
C GLU A 184 9.76 -1.91 -3.64
N ALA A 185 11.07 -1.70 -3.51
CA ALA A 185 12.07 -2.44 -4.29
C ALA A 185 12.01 -3.95 -4.02
N VAL A 186 11.80 -4.36 -2.76
CA VAL A 186 11.60 -5.77 -2.40
C VAL A 186 10.33 -6.34 -3.05
N ASN A 187 9.22 -5.60 -3.01
CA ASN A 187 7.95 -6.02 -3.63
C ASN A 187 8.10 -6.19 -5.15
N LEU A 188 8.78 -5.26 -5.81
CA LEU A 188 9.10 -5.35 -7.23
C LEU A 188 9.99 -6.56 -7.55
N PHE A 189 11.04 -6.78 -6.76
CA PHE A 189 11.93 -7.93 -6.93
C PHE A 189 11.18 -9.26 -6.84
N VAL A 190 10.41 -9.46 -5.76
CA VAL A 190 9.66 -10.70 -5.52
C VAL A 190 8.63 -10.94 -6.63
N HIS A 191 7.98 -9.88 -7.10
CA HIS A 191 7.01 -9.95 -8.20
C HIS A 191 7.66 -10.40 -9.52
N GLU A 192 8.74 -9.74 -9.94
CA GLU A 192 9.46 -10.03 -11.19
C GLU A 192 10.01 -11.45 -11.22
N VAL A 193 10.63 -11.89 -10.11
CA VAL A 193 11.14 -13.26 -9.97
C VAL A 193 9.98 -14.27 -10.03
N SER A 194 8.89 -14.03 -9.30
CA SER A 194 7.74 -14.95 -9.27
C SER A 194 7.08 -15.08 -10.63
N GLN A 195 6.88 -13.96 -11.34
CA GLN A 195 6.35 -13.99 -12.71
C GLN A 195 7.28 -14.73 -13.67
N PHE A 196 8.58 -14.48 -13.61
CA PHE A 196 9.54 -15.14 -14.47
C PHE A 196 9.57 -16.65 -14.24
N CYS A 197 9.61 -17.11 -12.99
CA CYS A 197 9.71 -18.53 -12.69
C CYS A 197 8.41 -19.29 -13.01
N ARG A 198 7.25 -18.61 -13.01
CA ARG A 198 5.98 -19.16 -13.55
C ARG A 198 6.00 -19.32 -15.07
N ASN A 199 6.52 -18.32 -15.79
CA ASN A 199 6.49 -18.29 -17.26
C ASN A 199 7.65 -19.06 -17.92
N HIS A 200 8.75 -19.29 -17.21
CA HIS A 200 10.01 -19.79 -17.77
C HIS A 200 10.69 -20.85 -16.90
N ALA A 201 10.01 -21.98 -16.66
CA ALA A 201 10.46 -23.06 -15.77
C ALA A 201 11.86 -23.66 -16.05
N LYS A 202 12.47 -23.43 -17.23
CA LYS A 202 13.80 -23.95 -17.59
C LYS A 202 14.90 -22.89 -17.71
N LYS A 203 14.59 -21.61 -17.43
CA LYS A 203 15.56 -20.51 -17.50
C LYS A 203 15.90 -20.00 -16.11
N HIS A 204 17.08 -19.40 -15.99
CA HIS A 204 17.59 -18.85 -14.73
C HIS A 204 17.65 -17.32 -14.77
N ILE A 205 17.60 -16.73 -13.58
CA ILE A 205 17.72 -15.30 -13.32
C ILE A 205 19.08 -15.04 -12.69
N LEU A 206 19.88 -14.17 -13.30
CA LEU A 206 21.10 -13.68 -12.67
C LEU A 206 20.75 -12.45 -11.82
N VAL A 207 20.96 -12.51 -10.51
CA VAL A 207 20.72 -11.38 -9.62
C VAL A 207 22.06 -10.86 -9.12
N HIS A 208 22.33 -9.57 -9.34
CA HIS A 208 23.57 -8.98 -8.88
C HIS A 208 23.38 -7.60 -8.25
N CYS A 209 24.21 -7.30 -7.26
CA CYS A 209 24.57 -5.95 -6.88
C CYS A 209 26.04 -5.71 -7.28
N THR A 210 26.80 -4.89 -6.57
CA THR A 210 28.24 -4.71 -6.83
C THR A 210 28.99 -6.04 -6.61
N HIS A 211 28.91 -6.61 -5.40
CA HIS A 211 29.61 -7.85 -5.03
C HIS A 211 28.72 -9.11 -5.01
N GLY A 212 27.39 -8.94 -5.01
CA GLY A 212 26.45 -10.07 -5.04
C GLY A 212 26.18 -10.75 -3.69
N HIS A 213 26.41 -10.05 -2.57
CA HIS A 213 26.27 -10.61 -1.21
C HIS A 213 25.14 -9.94 -0.40
N ASN A 214 25.34 -8.74 0.16
CA ASN A 214 24.38 -8.13 1.10
C ASN A 214 23.02 -7.79 0.44
N ARG A 215 22.98 -6.83 -0.50
CA ARG A 215 21.74 -6.46 -1.23
C ARG A 215 21.11 -7.64 -1.97
N THR A 216 21.93 -8.44 -2.64
CA THR A 216 21.47 -9.64 -3.37
C THR A 216 20.86 -10.67 -2.43
N GLY A 217 21.53 -10.96 -1.31
CA GLY A 217 21.05 -11.89 -0.30
C GLY A 217 19.76 -11.42 0.35
N PHE A 218 19.67 -10.14 0.69
CA PHE A 218 18.47 -9.54 1.29
C PHE A 218 17.24 -9.73 0.40
N MET A 219 17.37 -9.40 -0.90
CA MET A 219 16.30 -9.60 -1.88
C MET A 219 15.92 -11.07 -2.04
N ILE A 220 16.91 -11.97 -2.17
CA ILE A 220 16.68 -13.41 -2.34
C ILE A 220 16.02 -14.01 -1.09
N ILE A 221 16.44 -13.63 0.11
CA ILE A 221 15.85 -14.10 1.37
C ILE A 221 14.39 -13.65 1.48
N HIS A 222 14.06 -12.40 1.14
CA HIS A 222 12.67 -11.97 1.09
C HIS A 222 11.83 -12.81 0.11
N TYR A 223 12.37 -13.13 -1.06
CA TYR A 223 11.72 -14.02 -2.02
C TYR A 223 11.50 -15.43 -1.45
N LEU A 224 12.51 -16.02 -0.82
CA LEU A 224 12.44 -17.37 -0.24
C LEU A 224 11.38 -17.46 0.86
N ILE A 225 11.34 -16.50 1.78
CA ILE A 225 10.36 -16.48 2.87
C ILE A 225 8.94 -16.36 2.30
N ARG A 226 8.72 -15.48 1.30
CA ARG A 226 7.39 -15.23 0.74
C ARG A 226 6.88 -16.31 -0.22
N THR A 227 7.75 -17.15 -0.78
CA THR A 227 7.35 -18.17 -1.78
C THR A 227 7.51 -19.60 -1.29
N VAL A 228 8.52 -19.87 -0.47
CA VAL A 228 8.83 -21.20 0.08
C VAL A 228 8.39 -21.33 1.54
N GLN A 229 8.00 -20.22 2.20
CA GLN A 229 7.55 -20.20 3.60
C GLN A 229 8.61 -20.69 4.59
N LEU A 230 9.89 -20.41 4.30
CA LEU A 230 11.00 -20.65 5.22
C LEU A 230 11.04 -19.59 6.33
N SER A 231 11.56 -19.93 7.50
CA SER A 231 11.88 -18.92 8.53
C SER A 231 13.06 -18.04 8.12
N VAL A 232 13.21 -16.88 8.77
CA VAL A 232 14.33 -15.96 8.48
C VAL A 232 15.67 -16.68 8.65
N THR A 233 15.83 -17.45 9.72
CA THR A 233 17.06 -18.20 9.99
C THR A 233 17.36 -19.24 8.91
N GLN A 234 16.35 -20.01 8.50
CA GLN A 234 16.52 -21.02 7.45
C GLN A 234 16.89 -20.40 6.10
N ALA A 235 16.25 -19.28 5.75
CA ALA A 235 16.52 -18.58 4.50
C ALA A 235 17.92 -17.95 4.48
N ILE A 236 18.38 -17.37 5.60
CA ILE A 236 19.76 -16.87 5.76
C ILE A 236 20.77 -18.00 5.57
N GLN A 237 20.55 -19.15 6.23
CA GLN A 237 21.45 -20.30 6.12
C GLN A 237 21.52 -20.81 4.69
N LEU A 238 20.36 -21.00 4.03
CA LEU A 238 20.30 -21.44 2.65
C LEU A 238 21.05 -20.50 1.70
N PHE A 239 20.94 -19.18 1.90
CA PHE A 239 21.69 -18.21 1.11
C PHE A 239 23.20 -18.29 1.39
N SER A 240 23.61 -18.41 2.65
CA SER A 240 25.02 -18.55 3.04
C SER A 240 25.66 -19.79 2.42
N ASP A 241 24.99 -20.95 2.46
CA ASP A 241 25.47 -22.20 1.87
C ASP A 241 25.66 -22.10 0.36
N LYS A 242 24.75 -21.39 -0.32
CA LYS A 242 24.76 -21.26 -1.79
C LYS A 242 25.66 -20.13 -2.27
N ARG A 243 25.91 -19.11 -1.45
CA ARG A 243 26.78 -17.97 -1.75
C ARG A 243 27.64 -17.60 -0.54
N PRO A 244 28.65 -18.41 -0.17
CA PRO A 244 29.47 -18.15 1.01
C PRO A 244 30.20 -16.80 0.95
N PRO A 245 30.30 -16.05 2.06
CA PRO A 245 29.80 -16.38 3.40
C PRO A 245 28.33 -16.01 3.64
N GLY A 246 27.62 -15.53 2.62
CA GLY A 246 26.26 -15.00 2.72
C GLY A 246 26.26 -13.47 2.89
N ILE A 247 25.31 -12.97 3.68
CA ILE A 247 25.24 -11.56 4.09
C ILE A 247 26.24 -11.36 5.24
N TYR A 248 27.12 -10.37 5.11
CA TYR A 248 28.17 -10.06 6.10
C TYR A 248 28.03 -8.67 6.73
N LYS A 249 27.01 -7.89 6.36
CA LYS A 249 26.64 -6.66 7.08
C LYS A 249 25.50 -6.96 8.07
N PRO A 250 25.65 -6.67 9.37
CA PRO A 250 24.68 -7.05 10.40
C PRO A 250 23.33 -6.33 10.23
N ASP A 251 23.33 -5.07 9.79
CA ASP A 251 22.10 -4.26 9.62
C ASP A 251 21.08 -4.93 8.69
N TYR A 252 21.56 -5.65 7.67
CA TYR A 252 20.72 -6.40 6.75
C TYR A 252 20.05 -7.60 7.42
N ILE A 253 20.77 -8.30 8.30
CA ILE A 253 20.22 -9.43 9.05
C ILE A 253 19.20 -8.94 10.07
N ASP A 254 19.52 -7.86 10.80
CA ASP A 254 18.65 -7.29 11.82
C ASP A 254 17.37 -6.73 11.19
N ALA A 255 17.47 -6.08 10.03
CA ALA A 255 16.31 -5.62 9.27
C ALA A 255 15.40 -6.78 8.81
N LEU A 256 15.95 -7.95 8.45
CA LEU A 256 15.14 -9.12 8.08
C LEU A 256 14.32 -9.65 9.27
N TYR A 257 14.96 -9.81 10.44
CA TYR A 257 14.25 -10.25 11.65
C TYR A 257 13.20 -9.23 12.09
N ALA A 258 13.54 -7.94 12.05
CA ALA A 258 12.62 -6.86 12.37
C ALA A 258 11.42 -6.85 11.43
N PHE A 259 11.63 -6.95 10.12
CA PHE A 259 10.57 -6.95 9.12
C PHE A 259 9.60 -8.12 9.33
N TYR A 260 10.10 -9.33 9.53
CA TYR A 260 9.24 -10.51 9.68
C TYR A 260 8.73 -10.73 11.11
N HIS A 261 9.01 -9.81 12.04
CA HIS A 261 8.66 -9.91 13.45
C HIS A 261 9.17 -11.20 14.11
N GLU A 262 10.27 -11.76 13.62
CA GLU A 262 10.90 -12.95 14.18
C GLU A 262 11.96 -12.54 15.21
N LYS A 263 12.08 -13.30 16.30
CA LYS A 263 13.15 -13.06 17.27
C LYS A 263 14.46 -13.63 16.73
N LYS A 264 15.49 -12.77 16.61
CA LYS A 264 16.85 -13.19 16.22
C LYS A 264 17.39 -14.22 17.23
N PRO A 265 17.68 -15.47 16.80
CA PRO A 265 18.30 -16.46 17.68
C PRO A 265 19.77 -16.11 17.95
N GLU A 266 20.27 -16.42 19.15
CA GLU A 266 21.67 -16.18 19.54
C GLU A 266 22.69 -16.92 18.66
N MET A 267 22.28 -18.07 18.08
CA MET A 267 23.11 -18.86 17.17
C MET A 267 23.38 -18.17 15.82
N VAL A 268 22.62 -17.13 15.46
CA VAL A 268 22.76 -16.44 14.18
C VAL A 268 23.84 -15.37 14.30
N VAL A 269 25.07 -15.77 14.01
CA VAL A 269 26.24 -14.88 13.99
C VAL A 269 26.44 -14.36 12.58
N CYS A 270 26.49 -13.03 12.43
CA CYS A 270 26.85 -12.41 11.15
C CYS A 270 28.31 -12.75 10.83
N PRO A 271 28.63 -13.29 9.65
CA PRO A 271 30.01 -13.55 9.28
C PRO A 271 30.78 -12.23 9.20
N SER A 272 32.06 -12.30 9.55
CA SER A 272 32.95 -11.14 9.45
C SER A 272 33.14 -10.71 8.00
N THR A 273 33.35 -9.42 7.75
CA THR A 273 33.64 -8.86 6.41
C THR A 273 34.71 -9.69 5.68
N PRO A 274 34.47 -10.20 4.48
CA PRO A 274 35.44 -11.05 3.79
C PRO A 274 36.78 -10.36 3.54
N GLU A 275 37.87 -11.13 3.52
CA GLU A 275 39.24 -10.61 3.31
C GLU A 275 39.38 -9.82 2.00
N TRP A 276 38.75 -10.29 0.92
CA TRP A 276 38.75 -9.61 -0.38
C TRP A 276 38.10 -8.22 -0.37
N LYS A 277 37.30 -7.90 0.66
CA LYS A 277 36.73 -6.56 0.87
C LYS A 277 37.61 -5.75 1.83
N ARG A 278 38.14 -6.37 2.89
CA ARG A 278 39.06 -5.71 3.85
C ARG A 278 40.36 -5.23 3.19
N SER A 279 40.91 -5.99 2.25
CA SER A 279 42.15 -5.64 1.56
C SER A 279 42.04 -4.38 0.69
N SER A 280 40.83 -3.86 0.48
CA SER A 280 40.57 -2.58 -0.19
C SER A 280 40.31 -1.40 0.75
N GLU A 281 40.29 -1.61 2.07
CA GLU A 281 40.03 -0.58 3.09
C GLU A 281 41.31 -0.03 3.74
N LEU A 282 42.47 -0.66 3.50
CA LEU A 282 43.76 -0.28 4.07
C LEU A 282 44.61 0.44 3.02
N ASP A 283 44.90 1.72 3.26
CA ASP A 283 45.91 2.45 2.50
C ASP A 283 47.34 2.07 2.96
N LEU A 284 48.37 2.41 2.17
CA LEU A 284 49.79 2.15 2.48
C LEU A 284 50.28 2.72 3.83
N ASN A 285 49.44 3.51 4.52
CA ASN A 285 49.68 4.11 5.83
C ASN A 285 48.89 3.48 6.99
N CYS A 286 48.16 2.37 6.79
CA CYS A 286 47.40 1.67 7.84
C CYS A 286 46.20 2.45 8.46
N ASP A 287 45.73 3.52 7.82
CA ASP A 287 44.49 4.19 8.22
C ASP A 287 43.27 3.61 7.46
N ALA A 288 42.14 3.48 8.17
CA ALA A 288 40.89 2.98 7.60
C ALA A 288 40.28 4.04 6.66
N MET A 289 40.13 3.70 5.38
CA MET A 289 39.42 4.54 4.43
C MET A 289 37.91 4.57 4.75
N PRO A 290 37.22 5.71 4.58
CA PRO A 290 35.76 5.73 4.59
C PRO A 290 35.21 4.77 3.52
N ASP A 291 34.07 4.13 3.83
CA ASP A 291 33.42 3.12 2.99
C ASP A 291 32.91 3.75 1.66
N ASP A 292 33.80 3.91 0.67
CA ASP A 292 33.57 4.57 -0.63
C ASP A 292 32.77 3.70 -1.63
N ASP A 293 31.84 2.86 -1.15
CA ASP A 293 30.82 2.17 -1.98
C ASP A 293 29.77 3.17 -2.57
N ASP A 294 30.15 4.44 -2.72
CA ASP A 294 29.32 5.62 -2.98
C ASP A 294 28.98 5.77 -4.48
N ASP A 295 27.90 5.10 -4.91
CA ASP A 295 27.21 5.38 -6.18
C ASP A 295 26.12 6.47 -5.99
N GLY A 296 26.33 7.50 -5.16
CA GLY A 296 25.39 8.64 -5.01
C GLY A 296 25.78 9.70 -3.96
N GLY A 297 25.60 10.98 -4.28
CA GLY A 297 26.02 12.16 -3.49
C GLY A 297 25.52 12.26 -2.03
N PRO A 298 25.87 13.34 -1.31
CA PRO A 298 25.85 13.40 0.15
C PRO A 298 24.47 13.09 0.75
N ALA A 299 24.48 12.21 1.75
CA ALA A 299 23.34 11.80 2.54
C ALA A 299 22.74 12.98 3.30
N VAL A 300 21.42 13.10 3.22
CA VAL A 300 20.64 13.92 4.15
C VAL A 300 20.61 13.16 5.49
N PRO A 301 20.92 13.81 6.62
CA PRO A 301 20.83 13.15 7.93
C PRO A 301 19.42 12.62 8.16
N LEU A 302 19.32 11.37 8.61
CA LEU A 302 18.08 10.84 9.18
C LEU A 302 17.75 11.66 10.44
N PRO A 303 16.51 12.13 10.64
CA PRO A 303 16.13 12.74 11.89
C PRO A 303 16.25 11.68 13.00
N ASP A 304 16.96 12.02 14.07
CA ASP A 304 16.96 11.26 15.31
C ASP A 304 15.52 10.92 15.72
N ASN A 305 15.29 9.66 16.07
CA ASN A 305 14.09 9.17 16.73
C ASN A 305 13.97 9.81 18.13
N LEU A 306 13.56 11.08 18.16
CA LEU A 306 12.80 11.58 19.27
C LEU A 306 11.42 10.95 19.12
N GLU A 307 11.01 10.10 20.07
CA GLU A 307 9.62 9.65 20.23
C GLU A 307 8.72 10.86 20.50
N ARG A 308 8.51 11.70 19.48
CA ARG A 308 7.30 12.51 19.42
C ARG A 308 6.19 11.48 19.33
N GLN A 309 5.26 11.51 20.27
CA GLN A 309 3.97 10.83 20.12
C GLN A 309 3.34 11.37 18.83
N VAL A 310 3.62 10.72 17.70
CA VAL A 310 2.95 11.00 16.44
C VAL A 310 1.52 10.53 16.66
N VAL A 311 0.62 11.49 16.83
CA VAL A 311 -0.82 11.23 16.91
C VAL A 311 -1.20 10.46 15.65
N MET A 312 -1.71 9.24 15.82
CA MET A 312 -2.14 8.43 14.69
C MET A 312 -3.38 9.07 14.08
N SER A 313 -3.43 9.12 12.75
CA SER A 313 -4.59 9.59 12.00
C SER A 313 -5.24 8.45 11.23
N ASN A 314 -6.56 8.54 11.06
CA ASN A 314 -7.31 7.64 10.19
C ASN A 314 -6.90 7.79 8.71
N ASP A 315 -6.25 8.91 8.35
CA ASP A 315 -5.78 9.22 7.00
C ASP A 315 -4.35 8.71 6.72
N ASP A 316 -3.70 8.06 7.69
CA ASP A 316 -2.35 7.56 7.52
C ASP A 316 -2.27 6.51 6.40
N LEU A 317 -1.28 6.65 5.52
CA LEU A 317 -1.02 5.68 4.46
C LEU A 317 -0.41 4.40 5.04
N LEU A 318 -1.25 3.38 5.21
CA LEU A 318 -0.85 2.09 5.77
C LEU A 318 -0.31 1.14 4.69
N GLY A 319 0.86 0.56 4.94
CA GLY A 319 1.47 -0.46 4.09
C GLY A 319 2.24 0.07 2.88
N ASP A 320 2.99 -0.83 2.26
CA ASP A 320 3.91 -0.52 1.16
C ASP A 320 3.22 -0.61 -0.21
N ALA A 321 3.66 0.21 -1.17
CA ALA A 321 3.16 0.11 -2.54
C ALA A 321 3.55 -1.23 -3.18
N ILE A 322 2.73 -1.66 -4.14
CA ILE A 322 2.95 -2.89 -4.91
C ILE A 322 3.05 -2.58 -6.41
N PRO A 323 3.74 -3.42 -7.20
CA PRO A 323 3.80 -3.25 -8.66
C PRO A 323 2.40 -3.19 -9.31
N HIS A 324 2.28 -2.34 -10.33
CA HIS A 324 1.00 -2.11 -11.01
C HIS A 324 0.40 -3.38 -11.62
N ASP A 325 1.23 -4.23 -12.23
CA ASP A 325 0.79 -5.49 -12.83
C ASP A 325 0.26 -6.47 -11.76
N GLN A 326 0.88 -6.50 -10.58
CA GLN A 326 0.37 -7.25 -9.44
C GLN A 326 -0.99 -6.72 -9.01
N GLN A 327 -1.13 -5.40 -8.94
CA GLN A 327 -2.38 -4.74 -8.57
C GLN A 327 -3.52 -5.08 -9.55
N ILE A 328 -3.25 -5.06 -10.86
CA ILE A 328 -4.23 -5.45 -11.89
C ILE A 328 -4.70 -6.90 -11.67
N TYR A 329 -3.77 -7.82 -11.46
CA TYR A 329 -4.07 -9.23 -11.22
C TYR A 329 -4.92 -9.43 -9.96
N LEU A 330 -4.58 -8.77 -8.84
CA LEU A 330 -5.35 -8.86 -7.59
C LEU A 330 -6.75 -8.21 -7.72
N ARG A 331 -6.88 -7.14 -8.51
CA ARG A 331 -8.18 -6.54 -8.85
C ARG A 331 -9.07 -7.51 -9.63
N GLN A 332 -8.50 -8.21 -10.61
CA GLN A 332 -9.23 -9.23 -11.38
C GLN A 332 -9.75 -10.35 -10.47
N PHE A 333 -8.92 -10.84 -9.53
CA PHE A 333 -9.37 -11.80 -8.53
C PHE A 333 -10.55 -11.26 -7.71
N CYS A 334 -10.47 -10.02 -7.21
CA CYS A 334 -11.56 -9.44 -6.41
C CYS A 334 -12.87 -9.37 -7.21
N TYR A 335 -12.83 -8.99 -8.49
CA TYR A 335 -14.02 -9.00 -9.34
C TYR A 335 -14.57 -10.41 -9.57
N GLN A 336 -13.70 -11.40 -9.81
CA GLN A 336 -14.11 -12.80 -9.97
C GLN A 336 -14.73 -13.35 -8.68
N ALA A 337 -14.10 -13.11 -7.52
CA ALA A 337 -14.59 -13.54 -6.23
C ALA A 337 -15.95 -12.93 -5.88
N LEU A 338 -16.22 -11.70 -6.35
CA LEU A 338 -17.48 -11.00 -6.16
C LEU A 338 -18.48 -11.22 -7.32
N LYS A 339 -18.16 -12.11 -8.26
CA LYS A 339 -18.98 -12.41 -9.46
C LYS A 339 -19.36 -11.14 -10.25
N MET A 340 -18.42 -10.21 -10.37
CA MET A 340 -18.59 -8.93 -11.06
C MET A 340 -17.83 -8.90 -12.39
N THR A 341 -18.39 -8.20 -13.37
CA THR A 341 -17.66 -7.82 -14.59
C THR A 341 -16.86 -6.53 -14.34
N PRO A 342 -15.56 -6.48 -14.73
CA PRO A 342 -14.79 -5.24 -14.69
C PRO A 342 -15.50 -4.15 -15.51
N GLY A 343 -15.63 -2.95 -14.97
CA GLY A 343 -16.20 -1.81 -15.70
C GLY A 343 -15.21 -1.27 -16.74
N GLY A 344 -15.72 -0.77 -17.88
CA GLY A 344 -14.88 -0.19 -18.95
C GLY A 344 -14.23 1.16 -18.60
N ARG A 345 -14.66 1.83 -17.52
CA ARG A 345 -14.11 3.12 -17.07
C ARG A 345 -13.36 2.97 -15.75
N GLY A 346 -12.17 2.35 -15.82
CA GLY A 346 -11.23 2.28 -14.69
C GLY A 346 -11.64 1.34 -13.54
N PRO A 347 -10.78 1.21 -12.50
CA PRO A 347 -11.03 0.35 -11.35
C PRO A 347 -12.14 0.94 -10.46
N LEU A 348 -13.22 0.19 -10.26
CA LEU A 348 -14.32 0.54 -9.37
C LEU A 348 -14.23 -0.32 -8.11
N PHE A 349 -14.25 0.32 -6.95
CA PHE A 349 -14.25 -0.38 -5.67
C PHE A 349 -15.48 -1.30 -5.56
N PRO A 350 -15.29 -2.59 -5.23
CA PRO A 350 -16.38 -3.55 -5.34
C PRO A 350 -17.12 -3.80 -4.01
N GLY A 351 -16.62 -3.28 -2.88
CA GLY A 351 -17.23 -3.49 -1.57
C GLY A 351 -18.65 -2.94 -1.45
N SER A 352 -19.46 -3.56 -0.59
CA SER A 352 -20.87 -3.21 -0.38
C SER A 352 -21.04 -1.82 0.23
N HIS A 353 -21.98 -1.00 -0.26
CA HIS A 353 -22.22 0.35 0.24
C HIS A 353 -23.59 0.43 0.92
N PRO A 354 -23.64 0.80 2.22
CA PRO A 354 -24.89 0.99 2.94
C PRO A 354 -25.70 2.19 2.44
N VAL A 355 -27.02 2.05 2.42
CA VAL A 355 -28.00 3.11 2.15
C VAL A 355 -28.43 3.75 3.46
N SER A 356 -28.69 5.06 3.46
CA SER A 356 -29.16 5.75 4.67
C SER A 356 -30.55 5.27 5.04
N LEU A 357 -30.78 5.04 6.34
CA LEU A 357 -32.09 4.70 6.87
C LEU A 357 -33.02 5.90 6.69
N ASP A 358 -34.14 5.68 6.02
CA ASP A 358 -35.20 6.65 5.77
C ASP A 358 -36.55 6.03 6.17
N ARG A 359 -37.63 6.82 6.16
CA ARG A 359 -38.94 6.32 6.60
C ARG A 359 -39.51 5.23 5.68
N ASP A 360 -39.13 5.25 4.40
CA ASP A 360 -39.61 4.28 3.41
C ASP A 360 -38.95 2.92 3.61
N ASN A 361 -37.64 2.90 3.82
CA ASN A 361 -36.85 1.69 3.99
C ASN A 361 -36.84 1.18 5.44
N LEU A 362 -37.31 1.96 6.42
CA LEU A 362 -37.56 1.50 7.79
C LEU A 362 -38.47 0.26 7.82
N GLN A 363 -39.40 0.16 6.86
CA GLN A 363 -40.27 -1.01 6.73
C GLN A 363 -39.51 -2.31 6.43
N LEU A 364 -38.30 -2.26 5.89
CA LEU A 364 -37.46 -3.44 5.70
C LEU A 364 -37.14 -4.12 7.03
N LEU A 365 -37.00 -3.34 8.12
CA LEU A 365 -36.79 -3.89 9.47
C LEU A 365 -38.00 -4.68 9.98
N ARG A 366 -39.21 -4.39 9.48
CA ARG A 366 -40.44 -5.17 9.79
C ARG A 366 -40.56 -6.43 8.94
N GLN A 367 -40.00 -6.42 7.72
CA GLN A 367 -40.17 -7.49 6.74
C GLN A 367 -39.07 -8.56 6.79
N ARG A 368 -37.87 -8.20 7.27
CA ARG A 368 -36.69 -9.07 7.24
C ARG A 368 -36.02 -9.08 8.60
N TYR A 369 -35.22 -10.11 8.84
CA TYR A 369 -34.53 -10.28 10.11
C TYR A 369 -33.16 -9.57 10.11
N TYR A 370 -33.07 -8.50 10.90
CA TYR A 370 -31.89 -7.64 10.98
C TYR A 370 -31.12 -7.80 12.30
N TYR A 371 -29.80 -7.63 12.21
CA TYR A 371 -28.91 -7.37 13.33
C TYR A 371 -28.33 -5.97 13.22
N ALA A 372 -28.00 -5.39 14.37
CA ALA A 372 -27.40 -4.08 14.49
C ALA A 372 -25.96 -4.18 15.01
N THR A 373 -25.10 -3.30 14.51
CA THR A 373 -23.79 -2.98 15.08
C THR A 373 -23.63 -1.47 15.13
N TRP A 374 -22.67 -0.98 15.93
CA TRP A 374 -22.27 0.42 15.87
C TRP A 374 -21.58 0.74 14.54
N LYS A 375 -21.86 1.94 14.02
CA LYS A 375 -21.12 2.53 12.92
C LYS A 375 -19.88 3.18 13.52
N ALA A 376 -18.70 2.63 13.24
CA ALA A 376 -17.46 3.21 13.76
C ALA A 376 -17.06 4.40 12.88
N ASP A 377 -16.34 5.35 13.47
CA ASP A 377 -15.66 6.39 12.70
C ASP A 377 -14.24 5.94 12.37
N GLY A 378 -14.12 5.17 11.29
CA GLY A 378 -12.85 4.62 10.84
C GLY A 378 -12.69 4.63 9.32
N THR A 379 -11.49 4.28 8.87
CA THR A 379 -11.19 4.18 7.44
C THR A 379 -11.53 2.78 6.96
N ARG A 380 -12.46 2.71 6.00
CA ARG A 380 -12.86 1.43 5.39
C ARG A 380 -11.71 0.85 4.56
N TYR A 381 -11.34 -0.38 4.83
CA TYR A 381 -10.42 -1.17 4.02
C TYR A 381 -10.99 -2.56 3.80
N MET A 382 -10.88 -3.09 2.57
CA MET A 382 -10.95 -4.54 2.39
C MET A 382 -9.56 -5.13 2.66
N MET A 383 -9.50 -6.39 3.06
CA MET A 383 -8.25 -7.10 3.29
C MET A 383 -8.20 -8.37 2.46
N LEU A 384 -7.14 -8.53 1.66
CA LEU A 384 -6.86 -9.72 0.89
C LEU A 384 -5.64 -10.43 1.48
N ILE A 385 -5.85 -11.65 1.98
CA ILE A 385 -4.80 -12.49 2.55
C ILE A 385 -4.39 -13.53 1.52
N THR A 386 -3.09 -13.61 1.27
CA THR A 386 -2.47 -14.51 0.29
C THR A 386 -1.26 -15.23 0.91
N MET A 387 -0.68 -16.19 0.20
CA MET A 387 0.52 -16.88 0.70
C MET A 387 1.76 -15.97 0.69
N ASP A 388 1.81 -14.99 -0.21
CA ASP A 388 2.91 -14.04 -0.37
C ASP A 388 2.79 -12.81 0.56
N GLY A 389 1.62 -12.61 1.17
CA GLY A 389 1.42 -11.60 2.21
C GLY A 389 -0.04 -11.18 2.41
N CYS A 390 -0.21 -10.15 3.23
CA CYS A 390 -1.50 -9.49 3.46
C CYS A 390 -1.54 -8.17 2.70
N TYR A 391 -2.69 -7.86 2.10
CA TYR A 391 -2.93 -6.62 1.37
C TYR A 391 -4.15 -5.91 1.94
N ILE A 392 -4.03 -4.62 2.19
CA ILE A 392 -5.16 -3.74 2.47
C ILE A 392 -5.56 -2.99 1.19
N ILE A 393 -6.85 -2.78 1.04
CA ILE A 393 -7.46 -2.25 -0.18
C ILE A 393 -8.32 -1.05 0.21
N ASP A 394 -7.92 0.14 -0.26
CA ASP A 394 -8.63 1.38 0.02
C ASP A 394 -9.90 1.56 -0.86
N ARG A 395 -10.66 2.64 -0.61
CA ARG A 395 -11.84 2.99 -1.40
C ARG A 395 -11.55 3.41 -2.84
N HIS A 396 -10.30 3.76 -3.16
CA HIS A 396 -9.83 4.01 -4.53
C HIS A 396 -9.41 2.71 -5.24
N PHE A 397 -9.63 1.57 -4.58
CA PHE A 397 -9.27 0.24 -5.03
C PHE A 397 -7.76 0.08 -5.26
N ASN A 398 -6.96 0.79 -4.45
CA ASN A 398 -5.52 0.64 -4.39
C ASN A 398 -5.11 -0.41 -3.38
N PHE A 399 -4.04 -1.15 -3.69
CA PHE A 399 -3.56 -2.25 -2.88
C PHE A 399 -2.25 -1.83 -2.24
N ARG A 400 -2.14 -2.03 -0.93
CA ARG A 400 -0.90 -1.85 -0.18
C ARG A 400 -0.58 -3.10 0.61
N ARG A 401 0.68 -3.53 0.59
CA ARG A 401 1.13 -4.72 1.29
C ARG A 401 1.38 -4.38 2.76
N VAL A 402 0.92 -5.23 3.66
CA VAL A 402 1.20 -5.16 5.09
C VAL A 402 1.78 -6.48 5.59
N GLN A 403 2.75 -6.39 6.51
CA GLN A 403 3.41 -7.56 7.06
C GLN A 403 2.66 -8.06 8.29
N MET A 404 1.85 -9.10 8.10
CA MET A 404 1.01 -9.72 9.12
C MET A 404 0.87 -11.21 8.88
N ARG A 405 0.70 -11.98 9.95
CA ARG A 405 0.58 -13.44 9.88
C ARG A 405 -0.87 -13.91 10.05
N PHE A 406 -1.33 -14.79 9.16
CA PHE A 406 -2.70 -15.35 9.20
C PHE A 406 -2.66 -16.88 9.02
N PRO A 407 -2.54 -17.64 10.12
CA PRO A 407 -2.54 -19.10 10.06
C PRO A 407 -3.95 -19.62 9.73
N CYS A 408 -4.04 -20.68 8.93
CA CYS A 408 -5.28 -21.43 8.76
C CYS A 408 -5.60 -22.24 10.02
N ARG A 409 -6.87 -22.62 10.15
CA ARG A 409 -7.32 -23.54 11.19
C ARG A 409 -6.58 -24.88 11.13
N HIS A 410 -6.10 -25.35 12.28
CA HIS A 410 -5.50 -26.68 12.41
C HIS A 410 -6.54 -27.75 12.06
N THR A 411 -6.32 -28.46 10.96
CA THR A 411 -7.00 -29.72 10.66
C THR A 411 -6.16 -30.85 11.24
N SER A 412 -6.81 -31.89 11.77
CA SER A 412 -6.20 -33.00 12.52
C SER A 412 -5.19 -33.85 11.73
N GLU A 413 -4.87 -33.47 10.49
CA GLU A 413 -3.93 -34.14 9.60
C GLU A 413 -2.80 -33.17 9.20
N GLY A 414 -1.68 -33.25 9.93
CA GLY A 414 -0.39 -32.77 9.46
C GLY A 414 -0.02 -31.34 9.88
N LEU A 415 1.16 -31.25 10.50
CA LEU A 415 1.88 -30.05 10.90
C LEU A 415 2.40 -29.26 9.67
N ALA A 416 1.50 -28.77 8.82
CA ALA A 416 1.83 -27.75 7.83
C ALA A 416 1.12 -26.45 8.24
N GLU A 417 1.91 -25.45 8.62
CA GLU A 417 1.49 -24.06 8.87
C GLU A 417 0.91 -23.45 7.58
N LYS A 418 -0.28 -23.90 7.15
CA LYS A 418 -0.91 -23.38 5.94
C LYS A 418 -1.35 -21.95 6.21
N THR A 419 -0.78 -21.01 5.47
CA THR A 419 -1.28 -19.62 5.43
C THR A 419 -2.49 -19.55 4.50
N HIS A 420 -3.43 -18.66 4.80
CA HIS A 420 -4.56 -18.39 3.92
C HIS A 420 -4.10 -18.00 2.51
N HIS A 421 -4.83 -18.43 1.48
CA HIS A 421 -4.50 -18.10 0.10
C HIS A 421 -5.70 -17.56 -0.66
N PHE A 422 -5.74 -16.26 -0.92
CA PHE A 422 -6.88 -15.57 -1.52
C PHE A 422 -8.15 -15.63 -0.66
N THR A 423 -8.01 -15.21 0.59
CA THR A 423 -9.13 -14.93 1.50
C THR A 423 -9.41 -13.43 1.49
N LEU A 424 -10.64 -13.02 1.20
CA LEU A 424 -11.04 -11.63 1.02
C LEU A 424 -12.06 -11.22 2.09
N LEU A 425 -11.74 -10.18 2.84
CA LEU A 425 -12.46 -9.70 4.02
C LEU A 425 -12.88 -8.23 3.84
N ASP A 426 -14.03 -7.86 4.40
CA ASP A 426 -14.49 -6.47 4.47
C ASP A 426 -14.44 -5.98 5.91
N GLY A 427 -13.95 -4.76 6.09
CA GLY A 427 -13.64 -4.25 7.41
C GLY A 427 -13.40 -2.75 7.46
N GLU A 428 -13.06 -2.30 8.66
CA GLU A 428 -12.86 -0.91 8.99
C GLU A 428 -11.69 -0.78 9.96
N MET A 429 -10.75 0.10 9.65
CA MET A 429 -9.63 0.43 10.51
C MET A 429 -10.06 1.55 11.47
N VAL A 430 -9.94 1.31 12.76
CA VAL A 430 -10.20 2.29 13.82
C VAL A 430 -8.94 2.52 14.64
N ILE A 431 -8.87 3.67 15.31
CA ILE A 431 -7.82 4.00 16.27
C ILE A 431 -8.45 3.95 17.66
N ASP A 432 -8.03 2.97 18.44
CA ASP A 432 -8.43 2.84 19.84
C ASP A 432 -7.49 3.69 20.71
N THR A 433 -8.05 4.58 21.51
CA THR A 433 -7.31 5.31 22.55
C THR A 433 -7.54 4.63 23.88
N LEU A 434 -6.50 4.04 24.46
CA LEU A 434 -6.60 3.36 25.76
C LEU A 434 -6.83 4.41 26.87
N PRO A 435 -7.89 4.31 27.69
CA PRO A 435 -8.23 5.32 28.69
C PRO A 435 -7.10 5.60 29.68
N ASP A 436 -6.43 4.54 30.14
CA ASP A 436 -5.44 4.61 31.22
C ASP A 436 -4.08 5.16 30.77
N THR A 437 -3.68 4.86 29.54
CA THR A 437 -2.32 5.17 29.03
C THR A 437 -2.31 6.26 27.96
N GLN A 438 -3.49 6.67 27.46
CA GLN A 438 -3.66 7.51 26.27
C GLN A 438 -2.91 6.98 25.03
N LYS A 439 -2.49 5.72 25.06
CA LYS A 439 -1.79 5.09 23.95
C LYS A 439 -2.81 4.77 22.87
N GLN A 440 -2.52 5.23 21.66
CA GLN A 440 -3.30 4.92 20.46
C GLN A 440 -2.81 3.61 19.84
N GLU A 441 -3.75 2.71 19.53
CA GLU A 441 -3.49 1.47 18.80
C GLU A 441 -4.46 1.31 17.65
N ARG A 442 -3.96 0.95 16.46
CA ARG A 442 -4.80 0.65 15.30
C ARG A 442 -5.44 -0.73 15.44
N ARG A 443 -6.72 -0.81 15.10
CA ARG A 443 -7.49 -2.06 15.09
C ARG A 443 -8.32 -2.17 13.83
N TYR A 444 -8.16 -3.29 13.13
CA TYR A 444 -9.00 -3.66 12.00
C TYR A 444 -10.19 -4.50 12.45
N LEU A 445 -11.38 -3.94 12.31
CA LEU A 445 -12.66 -4.57 12.62
C LEU A 445 -13.24 -5.22 11.36
N ILE A 446 -13.17 -6.55 11.29
CA ILE A 446 -13.74 -7.32 10.18
C ILE A 446 -15.23 -7.52 10.43
N TYR A 447 -16.08 -7.11 9.50
CA TYR A 447 -17.53 -7.30 9.62
C TYR A 447 -18.12 -8.26 8.59
N ASP A 448 -17.43 -8.53 7.46
CA ASP A 448 -17.90 -9.52 6.47
C ASP A 448 -16.73 -10.26 5.79
N MET A 449 -17.03 -11.37 5.13
CA MET A 449 -16.10 -12.23 4.39
C MET A 449 -16.69 -12.56 3.03
N MET A 450 -15.94 -12.34 1.96
CA MET A 450 -16.41 -12.50 0.58
C MET A 450 -15.78 -13.70 -0.11
N ALA A 451 -14.57 -14.06 0.27
CA ALA A 451 -13.91 -15.28 -0.20
C ALA A 451 -13.07 -15.91 0.90
N LEU A 452 -13.03 -17.24 0.91
CA LEU A 452 -12.18 -18.05 1.79
C LEU A 452 -11.36 -19.00 0.93
N ASN A 453 -10.05 -18.87 0.97
CA ASN A 453 -9.10 -19.73 0.26
C ASN A 453 -9.47 -19.97 -1.22
N HIS A 454 -9.58 -18.90 -2.01
CA HIS A 454 -10.09 -18.85 -3.41
C HIS A 454 -11.59 -19.04 -3.61
N VAL A 455 -12.30 -19.61 -2.65
CA VAL A 455 -13.73 -19.93 -2.82
C VAL A 455 -14.57 -18.71 -2.46
N SER A 456 -15.37 -18.23 -3.41
CA SER A 456 -16.36 -17.19 -3.17
C SER A 456 -17.46 -17.69 -2.22
N VAL A 457 -17.77 -16.90 -1.20
CA VAL A 457 -18.81 -17.20 -0.20
C VAL A 457 -19.95 -16.17 -0.20
N ILE A 458 -19.99 -15.27 -1.19
CA ILE A 458 -20.94 -14.15 -1.23
C ILE A 458 -22.41 -14.59 -1.27
N GLU A 459 -22.71 -15.76 -1.83
CA GLU A 459 -24.07 -16.29 -1.94
C GLU A 459 -24.59 -16.89 -0.64
N ARG A 460 -23.68 -17.18 0.31
CA ARG A 460 -24.08 -17.69 1.63
C ARG A 460 -24.76 -16.58 2.42
N PRO A 461 -25.69 -16.91 3.32
CA PRO A 461 -26.26 -15.95 4.27
C PRO A 461 -25.21 -15.24 5.13
N PHE A 462 -25.47 -13.99 5.52
CA PHE A 462 -24.56 -13.18 6.34
C PHE A 462 -24.10 -13.91 7.61
N TYR A 463 -25.01 -14.60 8.31
CA TYR A 463 -24.65 -15.29 9.54
C TYR A 463 -23.58 -16.38 9.36
N GLU A 464 -23.53 -17.04 8.20
CA GLU A 464 -22.51 -18.04 7.92
C GLU A 464 -21.17 -17.37 7.70
N ARG A 465 -21.14 -16.33 6.85
CA ARG A 465 -19.92 -15.56 6.55
C ARG A 465 -19.36 -14.93 7.82
N TRP A 466 -20.23 -14.38 8.66
CA TRP A 466 -19.86 -13.78 9.95
C TRP A 466 -19.27 -14.80 10.93
N LYS A 467 -19.84 -16.01 11.02
CA LYS A 467 -19.26 -17.11 11.82
C LYS A 467 -17.95 -17.64 11.25
N MET A 468 -17.78 -17.64 9.93
CA MET A 468 -16.53 -18.06 9.28
C MET A 468 -15.36 -17.13 9.63
N ILE A 469 -15.59 -15.81 9.77
CA ILE A 469 -14.54 -14.88 10.23
C ILE A 469 -13.96 -15.35 11.57
N ASP A 470 -14.84 -15.71 12.51
CA ASP A 470 -14.41 -16.13 13.84
C ASP A 470 -13.60 -17.43 13.77
N LYS A 471 -14.18 -18.48 13.16
CA LYS A 471 -13.62 -19.83 13.14
C LYS A 471 -12.38 -19.99 12.26
N GLU A 472 -12.34 -19.30 11.13
CA GLU A 472 -11.31 -19.50 10.11
C GLU A 472 -10.19 -18.45 10.21
N VAL A 473 -10.45 -17.26 10.76
CA VAL A 473 -9.44 -16.17 10.80
C VAL A 473 -9.06 -15.79 12.23
N ILE A 474 -10.03 -15.53 13.11
CA ILE A 474 -9.76 -14.99 14.45
C ILE A 474 -9.29 -16.08 15.43
N GLU A 475 -9.98 -17.21 15.50
CA GLU A 475 -9.65 -18.33 16.38
C GLU A 475 -8.24 -18.89 16.10
N PRO A 476 -7.85 -19.20 14.84
CA PRO A 476 -6.51 -19.72 14.56
C PRO A 476 -5.39 -18.75 14.96
N ARG A 477 -5.59 -17.46 14.69
CA ARG A 477 -4.64 -16.41 15.08
C ARG A 477 -4.51 -16.29 16.61
N ASN A 478 -5.63 -16.33 17.33
CA ASN A 478 -5.63 -16.27 18.79
C ASN A 478 -4.99 -17.51 19.41
N TYR A 479 -5.26 -18.69 18.85
CA TYR A 479 -4.66 -19.95 19.27
C TYR A 479 -3.14 -19.90 19.08
N GLU A 480 -2.65 -19.56 17.89
CA GLU A 480 -1.21 -19.46 17.62
C GLU A 480 -0.54 -18.43 18.54
N ARG A 481 -1.15 -17.24 18.72
CA ARG A 481 -0.63 -16.21 19.62
C ARG A 481 -0.51 -16.70 21.07
N GLN A 482 -1.50 -17.44 21.58
CA GLN A 482 -1.45 -18.00 22.93
C GLN A 482 -0.36 -19.07 23.06
N HIS A 483 -0.21 -19.94 22.06
CA HIS A 483 0.84 -20.97 22.04
C HIS A 483 2.24 -20.35 22.02
N ILE A 484 2.44 -19.31 21.21
CA ILE A 484 3.69 -18.56 21.14
C ILE A 484 4.00 -17.86 22.46
N HIS A 485 3.01 -17.20 23.07
CA HIS A 485 3.19 -16.51 24.35
C HIS A 485 3.54 -17.47 25.50
N GLN A 486 3.04 -18.71 25.46
CA GLN A 486 3.37 -19.74 26.43
C GLN A 486 4.72 -20.42 26.15
N SER A 487 5.24 -20.29 24.92
CA SER A 487 6.55 -20.84 24.54
C SER A 487 7.69 -20.09 25.21
N ARG A 488 8.71 -20.83 25.66
CA ARG A 488 9.97 -20.25 26.18
C ARG A 488 10.75 -19.48 25.11
N ASN A 489 10.57 -19.84 23.84
CA ASN A 489 11.21 -19.17 22.71
C ASN A 489 10.16 -18.82 21.65
N PRO A 490 9.55 -17.62 21.72
CA PRO A 490 8.56 -17.19 20.75
C PRO A 490 9.24 -16.95 19.40
N PHE A 491 8.81 -17.66 18.37
CA PHE A 491 9.38 -17.50 17.02
C PHE A 491 8.83 -16.26 16.29
N TYR A 492 7.64 -15.78 16.65
CA TYR A 492 6.96 -14.64 16.01
C TYR A 492 6.40 -13.67 17.05
N ARG A 493 6.44 -12.36 16.77
CA ARG A 493 6.03 -11.29 17.69
C ARG A 493 4.80 -10.55 17.18
N TYR A 494 3.62 -10.97 17.64
CA TYR A 494 2.33 -10.37 17.29
C TYR A 494 2.20 -8.89 17.71
N GLU A 495 2.93 -8.46 18.73
CA GLU A 495 2.91 -7.09 19.23
C GLU A 495 3.60 -6.07 18.31
N LEU A 496 4.41 -6.54 17.34
CA LEU A 496 5.08 -5.68 16.36
C LEU A 496 4.25 -5.47 15.08
N GLU A 497 3.13 -6.17 14.94
CA GLU A 497 2.27 -6.01 13.78
C GLU A 497 1.66 -4.61 13.70
N PRO A 498 1.41 -4.08 12.48
CA PRO A 498 0.98 -2.69 12.28
C PRO A 498 -0.38 -2.37 12.91
N PHE A 499 -1.24 -3.37 13.13
CA PHE A 499 -2.54 -3.22 13.77
C PHE A 499 -3.07 -4.56 14.28
N ARG A 500 -3.98 -4.50 15.25
CA ARG A 500 -4.68 -5.70 15.76
C ARG A 500 -5.88 -6.03 14.89
N VAL A 501 -6.27 -7.30 14.83
CA VAL A 501 -7.44 -7.77 14.07
C VAL A 501 -8.51 -8.28 15.02
N ARG A 502 -9.76 -7.90 14.79
CA ARG A 502 -10.91 -8.36 15.57
C ARG A 502 -12.15 -8.49 14.69
N ARG A 503 -13.00 -9.49 14.96
CA ARG A 503 -14.35 -9.56 14.36
C ARG A 503 -15.26 -8.51 15.00
N LYS A 504 -15.99 -7.76 14.18
CA LYS A 504 -17.03 -6.83 14.61
C LYS A 504 -18.26 -7.62 15.07
N ASP A 505 -18.74 -7.30 16.26
CA ASP A 505 -19.89 -7.96 16.86
C ASP A 505 -21.20 -7.36 16.33
N PHE A 506 -22.20 -8.21 16.15
CA PHE A 506 -23.54 -7.85 15.72
C PHE A 506 -24.53 -8.37 16.76
N TRP A 507 -25.55 -7.58 17.07
CA TRP A 507 -26.54 -7.89 18.08
C TRP A 507 -27.95 -7.83 17.53
N LEU A 508 -28.86 -8.53 18.20
CA LEU A 508 -30.29 -8.49 17.95
C LEU A 508 -30.82 -7.06 18.07
N LEU A 509 -31.88 -6.74 17.31
CA LEU A 509 -32.56 -5.44 17.42
C LEU A 509 -33.04 -5.12 18.83
N SER A 510 -33.46 -6.14 19.60
CA SER A 510 -33.85 -5.99 21.01
C SER A 510 -32.74 -5.46 21.92
N THR A 511 -31.48 -5.53 21.49
CA THR A 511 -30.31 -5.07 22.24
C THR A 511 -29.87 -3.66 21.83
N VAL A 512 -30.49 -3.05 20.82
CA VAL A 512 -30.09 -1.72 20.29
C VAL A 512 -30.11 -0.64 21.37
N THR A 513 -31.08 -0.64 22.28
CA THR A 513 -31.10 0.30 23.42
C THR A 513 -29.86 0.16 24.30
N LYS A 514 -29.41 -1.07 24.57
CA LYS A 514 -28.19 -1.32 25.35
C LYS A 514 -26.93 -0.98 24.55
N LEU A 515 -26.97 -1.15 23.24
CA LEU A 515 -25.88 -0.80 22.34
C LEU A 515 -25.64 0.71 22.35
N LEU A 516 -26.69 1.51 22.13
CA LEU A 516 -26.63 2.98 22.11
C LEU A 516 -26.28 3.58 23.47
N LYS A 517 -27.00 3.20 24.54
CA LYS A 517 -26.85 3.84 25.86
C LYS A 517 -25.75 3.25 26.73
N GLY A 518 -25.29 2.04 26.43
CA GLY A 518 -24.40 1.27 27.31
C GLY A 518 -23.06 0.91 26.70
N PHE A 519 -23.03 0.45 25.45
CA PHE A 519 -21.83 -0.06 24.80
C PHE A 519 -21.05 1.02 24.05
N ILE A 520 -21.73 1.80 23.19
CA ILE A 520 -21.10 2.86 22.38
C ILE A 520 -20.34 3.88 23.24
N PRO A 521 -20.90 4.40 24.36
CA PRO A 521 -20.17 5.35 25.21
C PRO A 521 -18.94 4.77 25.92
N LYS A 522 -18.78 3.43 25.92
CA LYS A 522 -17.63 2.73 26.52
C LYS A 522 -16.60 2.29 25.48
N LEU A 523 -16.81 2.59 24.21
CA LEU A 523 -15.85 2.29 23.16
C LEU A 523 -14.58 3.13 23.33
N SER A 524 -13.45 2.54 22.96
CA SER A 524 -12.15 3.22 22.91
C SER A 524 -11.96 4.05 21.63
N HIS A 525 -12.98 4.11 20.79
CA HIS A 525 -12.98 4.78 19.49
C HIS A 525 -14.35 5.39 19.20
N GLU A 526 -14.38 6.38 18.32
CA GLU A 526 -15.60 7.11 18.00
C GLU A 526 -16.58 6.29 17.15
N ALA A 527 -17.87 6.59 17.32
CA ALA A 527 -18.97 5.97 16.60
C ALA A 527 -20.06 7.01 16.30
N ASP A 528 -20.52 7.06 15.05
CA ASP A 528 -21.44 8.10 14.57
C ASP A 528 -22.86 7.55 14.26
N GLY A 529 -23.16 6.33 14.71
CA GLY A 529 -24.50 5.76 14.60
C GLY A 529 -24.53 4.23 14.58
N LEU A 530 -25.43 3.67 13.77
CA LEU A 530 -25.70 2.22 13.67
C LEU A 530 -25.66 1.73 12.23
N ILE A 531 -25.30 0.46 12.06
CA ILE A 531 -25.43 -0.30 10.82
C ILE A 531 -26.39 -1.45 11.06
N PHE A 532 -27.37 -1.61 10.18
CA PHE A 532 -28.30 -2.74 10.17
C PHE A 532 -27.99 -3.65 8.99
N GLN A 533 -27.69 -4.91 9.30
CA GLN A 533 -27.37 -5.95 8.32
C GLN A 533 -28.43 -7.06 8.40
N GLY A 534 -28.99 -7.43 7.26
CA GLY A 534 -29.90 -8.57 7.17
C GLY A 534 -29.16 -9.87 7.47
N TRP A 535 -29.70 -10.67 8.37
CA TRP A 535 -29.06 -11.89 8.90
C TRP A 535 -28.92 -12.99 7.85
N ASP A 536 -29.93 -13.08 6.98
CA ASP A 536 -30.04 -14.08 5.93
C ASP A 536 -29.58 -13.55 4.55
N ASP A 537 -29.06 -12.32 4.50
CA ASP A 537 -28.73 -11.63 3.25
C ASP A 537 -27.42 -12.14 2.63
N PRO A 538 -27.39 -12.37 1.30
CA PRO A 538 -26.14 -12.57 0.58
C PRO A 538 -25.33 -11.27 0.56
N TYR A 539 -24.02 -11.37 0.29
CA TYR A 539 -23.19 -10.19 0.10
C TYR A 539 -23.49 -9.57 -1.26
N VAL A 540 -23.92 -8.32 -1.27
CA VAL A 540 -24.21 -7.56 -2.50
C VAL A 540 -23.09 -6.56 -2.75
N PRO A 541 -22.30 -6.69 -3.83
CA PRO A 541 -21.29 -5.73 -4.20
C PRO A 541 -21.90 -4.36 -4.52
N ARG A 542 -21.16 -3.27 -4.23
CA ARG A 542 -21.62 -1.88 -4.40
C ARG A 542 -22.90 -1.60 -3.58
N THR A 543 -23.77 -0.70 -4.04
CA THR A 543 -24.96 -0.28 -3.29
C THR A 543 -25.85 -1.47 -2.94
N HIS A 544 -26.11 -1.65 -1.66
CA HIS A 544 -26.97 -2.71 -1.15
C HIS A 544 -28.15 -2.12 -0.39
N GLU A 545 -29.33 -2.13 -1.01
CA GLU A 545 -30.57 -1.59 -0.45
C GLU A 545 -31.01 -2.29 0.86
N GLY A 546 -30.53 -3.52 1.09
CA GLY A 546 -30.78 -4.26 2.34
C GLY A 546 -29.79 -3.92 3.46
N LEU A 547 -28.70 -3.20 3.19
CA LEU A 547 -27.72 -2.80 4.20
C LEU A 547 -27.92 -1.33 4.55
N LEU A 548 -28.39 -1.08 5.77
CA LEU A 548 -28.85 0.24 6.19
C LEU A 548 -27.86 0.87 7.16
N LYS A 549 -27.66 2.18 7.05
CA LYS A 549 -26.92 2.99 8.02
C LYS A 549 -27.83 4.05 8.62
N TRP A 550 -27.82 4.15 9.94
CA TRP A 550 -28.42 5.26 10.66
C TRP A 550 -27.30 6.07 11.31
N LYS A 551 -27.46 7.39 11.30
CA LYS A 551 -26.56 8.34 11.93
C LYS A 551 -27.34 9.21 12.89
N TYR A 552 -26.69 9.67 13.94
CA TYR A 552 -27.24 10.73 14.77
C TYR A 552 -27.59 11.96 13.91
N PRO A 553 -28.77 12.59 14.08
CA PRO A 553 -29.17 13.74 13.30
C PRO A 553 -28.10 14.84 13.25
N GLU A 554 -27.46 15.11 14.38
CA GLU A 554 -26.37 16.07 14.57
C GLU A 554 -25.07 15.71 13.83
N MET A 555 -24.87 14.43 13.50
CA MET A 555 -23.71 13.91 12.76
C MET A 555 -23.94 13.84 11.24
N ASN A 556 -25.09 14.29 10.75
CA ASN A 556 -25.32 14.44 9.32
C ASN A 556 -24.67 15.71 8.81
N SER A 557 -23.63 15.54 8.00
CA SER A 557 -22.81 16.63 7.49
C SER A 557 -22.75 16.64 5.96
N VAL A 558 -22.45 17.81 5.40
CA VAL A 558 -22.17 18.02 3.99
C VAL A 558 -20.87 18.82 3.85
N ASP A 559 -20.04 18.43 2.89
CA ASP A 559 -18.81 19.16 2.57
C ASP A 559 -19.09 20.21 1.49
N PHE A 560 -18.92 21.48 1.83
CA PHE A 560 -19.12 22.62 0.96
C PHE A 560 -17.80 23.31 0.64
N LEU A 561 -17.71 23.94 -0.51
CA LEU A 561 -16.68 24.93 -0.78
C LEU A 561 -17.18 26.27 -0.20
N PHE A 562 -16.43 26.84 0.74
CA PHE A 562 -16.78 28.09 1.39
C PHE A 562 -16.03 29.26 0.77
N GLU A 563 -16.74 30.33 0.45
CA GLU A 563 -16.15 31.55 -0.09
C GLU A 563 -16.77 32.77 0.56
N VAL A 564 -15.91 33.73 0.88
CA VAL A 564 -16.31 35.06 1.32
C VAL A 564 -15.99 36.02 0.19
N ALA A 565 -17.02 36.59 -0.42
CA ALA A 565 -16.89 37.61 -1.48
C ALA A 565 -17.75 38.82 -1.10
N ASP A 566 -17.17 40.02 -1.11
CA ASP A 566 -17.83 41.29 -0.77
C ASP A 566 -18.54 41.28 0.61
N GLY A 567 -17.95 40.60 1.59
CA GLY A 567 -18.53 40.45 2.94
C GLY A 567 -19.76 39.52 3.00
N LYS A 568 -20.07 38.79 1.91
CA LYS A 568 -21.12 37.78 1.86
C LYS A 568 -20.54 36.38 1.85
N GLU A 569 -21.02 35.56 2.77
CA GLU A 569 -20.74 34.14 2.86
C GLU A 569 -21.48 33.39 1.74
N ARG A 570 -20.77 32.50 1.03
CA ARG A 570 -21.34 31.62 0.01
C ARG A 570 -20.85 30.20 0.18
N LEU A 571 -21.79 29.26 0.17
CA LEU A 571 -21.51 27.83 0.06
C LEU A 571 -21.71 27.38 -1.38
N SER A 572 -20.80 26.55 -1.89
CA SER A 572 -20.89 25.98 -3.23
C SER A 572 -20.79 24.45 -3.20
N LEU A 573 -21.57 23.81 -4.06
CA LEU A 573 -21.54 22.37 -4.34
C LEU A 573 -21.20 22.12 -5.80
N TYR A 574 -20.92 20.86 -6.16
CA TYR A 574 -20.76 20.48 -7.56
C TYR A 574 -22.06 19.92 -8.13
N LYS A 575 -22.44 20.37 -9.33
CA LYS A 575 -23.57 19.81 -10.08
C LYS A 575 -23.07 19.48 -11.48
N ARG A 576 -22.95 18.18 -11.80
CA ARG A 576 -22.42 17.71 -13.09
C ARG A 576 -21.02 18.27 -13.42
N GLY A 577 -20.16 18.38 -12.42
CA GLY A 577 -18.79 18.90 -12.58
C GLY A 577 -18.67 20.43 -12.62
N VAL A 578 -19.79 21.16 -12.51
CA VAL A 578 -19.82 22.62 -12.44
C VAL A 578 -20.07 23.08 -11.01
N LYS A 579 -19.21 23.98 -10.52
CA LYS A 579 -19.39 24.65 -9.23
C LYS A 579 -20.68 25.48 -9.26
N THR A 580 -21.61 25.16 -8.38
CA THR A 580 -22.92 25.81 -8.27
C THR A 580 -23.06 26.41 -6.87
N PRO A 581 -23.20 27.74 -6.74
CA PRO A 581 -23.42 28.38 -5.45
C PRO A 581 -24.83 28.06 -4.92
N MET A 582 -24.96 28.00 -3.60
CA MET A 582 -26.23 27.85 -2.91
C MET A 582 -26.83 29.21 -2.56
N GLU A 583 -28.16 29.27 -2.55
CA GLU A 583 -28.89 30.50 -2.21
C GLU A 583 -28.98 30.69 -0.69
N GLN A 584 -28.70 31.92 -0.24
CA GLN A 584 -28.97 32.45 1.10
C GLN A 584 -28.67 31.47 2.26
N THR A 585 -27.41 31.08 2.41
CA THR A 585 -27.02 30.10 3.41
C THR A 585 -26.08 30.71 4.44
N ARG A 586 -26.54 30.81 5.69
CA ARG A 586 -25.73 31.30 6.82
C ARG A 586 -24.88 30.17 7.38
N VAL A 587 -23.59 30.44 7.62
CA VAL A 587 -22.69 29.53 8.34
C VAL A 587 -22.42 30.08 9.74
N VAL A 588 -22.39 29.21 10.74
CA VAL A 588 -22.05 29.56 12.11
C VAL A 588 -20.77 28.81 12.49
N PHE A 589 -19.77 29.56 12.95
CA PHE A 589 -18.51 29.05 13.47
C PHE A 589 -18.57 29.11 15.01
N PRO A 590 -18.76 27.97 15.71
CA PRO A 590 -18.99 27.96 17.16
C PRO A 590 -17.81 28.44 17.99
N ASP A 591 -16.60 28.35 17.44
CA ASP A 591 -15.33 28.76 18.03
C ASP A 591 -15.09 30.28 17.96
N GLY A 592 -15.95 31.02 17.26
CA GLY A 592 -15.82 32.47 17.06
C GLY A 592 -14.75 32.84 16.04
N SER A 593 -14.28 31.87 15.24
CA SER A 593 -13.29 32.10 14.18
C SER A 593 -13.85 33.01 13.08
N ASP A 594 -12.98 33.82 12.46
CA ASP A 594 -13.38 34.71 11.36
C ASP A 594 -13.69 33.87 10.11
N PRO A 595 -14.90 34.00 9.51
CA PRO A 595 -15.24 33.32 8.27
C PRO A 595 -14.18 33.51 7.16
N SER A 596 -13.51 34.66 7.12
CA SER A 596 -12.49 34.99 6.11
C SER A 596 -11.35 33.97 6.05
N ASP A 597 -10.98 33.35 7.17
CA ASP A 597 -9.90 32.37 7.28
C ASP A 597 -10.21 31.04 6.56
N TYR A 598 -11.49 30.78 6.28
CA TYR A 598 -11.97 29.56 5.63
C TYR A 598 -12.31 29.77 4.15
N SER A 599 -12.17 30.99 3.64
CA SER A 599 -12.45 31.29 2.24
C SER A 599 -11.53 30.51 1.30
N GLY A 600 -12.12 29.86 0.29
CA GLY A 600 -11.42 28.99 -0.66
C GLY A 600 -11.14 27.57 -0.13
N LYS A 601 -11.52 27.25 1.11
CA LYS A 601 -11.36 25.91 1.70
C LYS A 601 -12.66 25.12 1.64
N ILE A 602 -12.54 23.80 1.70
CA ILE A 602 -13.68 22.90 1.86
C ILE A 602 -13.95 22.75 3.35
N ILE A 603 -15.18 23.04 3.76
CA ILE A 603 -15.64 22.91 5.14
C ILE A 603 -16.73 21.85 5.23
N GLU A 604 -16.67 21.04 6.29
CA GLU A 604 -17.73 20.10 6.65
C GLU A 604 -18.68 20.79 7.62
N CYS A 605 -19.97 20.82 7.29
CA CYS A 605 -20.99 21.47 8.10
C CYS A 605 -22.15 20.53 8.40
N SER A 606 -22.73 20.64 9.59
CA SER A 606 -24.01 20.01 9.95
C SER A 606 -25.15 21.04 9.90
N TRP A 607 -26.39 20.57 9.74
CA TRP A 607 -27.55 21.46 9.67
C TRP A 607 -28.21 21.62 11.03
N ASP A 608 -28.32 22.86 11.51
CA ASP A 608 -29.13 23.19 12.68
C ASP A 608 -30.52 23.68 12.25
N ALA A 609 -31.52 22.82 12.47
CA ALA A 609 -32.90 23.10 12.11
C ALA A 609 -33.51 24.26 12.90
N ASN A 610 -33.04 24.53 14.13
CA ASN A 610 -33.59 25.59 14.98
C ASN A 610 -33.16 26.97 14.48
N ASN A 611 -31.87 27.12 14.18
CA ASN A 611 -31.29 28.38 13.70
C ASN A 611 -31.36 28.54 12.18
N LYS A 612 -31.80 27.50 11.45
CA LYS A 612 -31.81 27.42 9.98
C LYS A 612 -30.47 27.81 9.38
N ALA A 613 -29.40 27.30 9.99
CA ALA A 613 -28.03 27.63 9.63
C ALA A 613 -27.16 26.38 9.58
N TRP A 614 -26.10 26.44 8.77
CA TRP A 614 -25.07 25.39 8.76
C TRP A 614 -24.05 25.69 9.84
N VAL A 615 -23.78 24.70 10.68
CA VAL A 615 -22.78 24.80 11.75
C VAL A 615 -21.49 24.17 11.25
N TRP A 616 -20.40 24.93 11.30
CA TRP A 616 -19.08 24.44 10.94
C TRP A 616 -18.62 23.35 11.92
N MET A 617 -18.12 22.23 11.36
CA MET A 617 -17.54 21.13 12.15
C MET A 617 -16.03 21.09 12.01
N ARG A 618 -15.52 21.04 10.78
CA ARG A 618 -14.07 20.99 10.49
C ARG A 618 -13.75 21.43 9.07
N THR A 619 -12.46 21.70 8.83
CA THR A 619 -11.91 21.96 7.49
C THR A 619 -11.39 20.65 6.87
N ARG A 620 -11.78 20.36 5.63
CA ARG A 620 -11.42 19.15 4.88
C ARG A 620 -10.22 19.40 3.98
N VAL A 621 -9.02 19.23 4.53
CA VAL A 621 -7.76 19.34 3.76
C VAL A 621 -7.49 18.13 2.86
N ASP A 622 -8.16 17.01 3.15
CA ASP A 622 -8.09 15.75 2.39
C ASP A 622 -8.84 15.82 1.05
N LYS A 623 -9.71 16.81 0.86
CA LYS A 623 -10.58 16.92 -0.31
C LYS A 623 -10.11 18.03 -1.26
N GLY A 624 -10.08 17.69 -2.54
CA GLY A 624 -9.89 18.68 -3.61
C GLY A 624 -11.19 19.27 -4.16
N THR A 625 -12.35 18.65 -3.86
CA THR A 625 -13.66 19.07 -4.40
C THR A 625 -14.78 18.93 -3.36
N PRO A 626 -15.77 19.84 -3.32
CA PRO A 626 -16.94 19.73 -2.45
C PRO A 626 -17.84 18.55 -2.87
N ASN A 627 -18.88 18.26 -2.09
CA ASN A 627 -19.84 17.22 -2.43
C ASN A 627 -20.63 17.54 -3.72
N ASP A 628 -21.08 16.49 -4.42
CA ASP A 628 -22.04 16.62 -5.51
C ASP A 628 -23.45 16.92 -4.97
N TYR A 629 -24.22 17.70 -5.72
CA TYR A 629 -25.59 18.10 -5.38
C TYR A 629 -26.50 16.92 -5.07
N ARG A 630 -26.32 15.76 -5.74
CA ARG A 630 -27.08 14.54 -5.42
C ARG A 630 -26.76 13.98 -4.03
N THR A 631 -25.53 14.17 -3.56
CA THR A 631 -25.13 13.77 -2.20
C THR A 631 -25.79 14.68 -1.19
N TYR A 632 -25.77 16.00 -1.45
CA TYR A 632 -26.49 16.99 -0.66
C TYR A 632 -27.99 16.67 -0.57
N GLU A 633 -28.68 16.38 -1.68
CA GLU A 633 -30.10 16.01 -1.67
C GLU A 633 -30.39 14.79 -0.80
N LYS A 634 -29.50 13.78 -0.80
CA LYS A 634 -29.65 12.59 0.05
C LYS A 634 -29.45 12.91 1.53
N VAL A 635 -28.47 13.75 1.86
CA VAL A 635 -28.21 14.18 3.24
C VAL A 635 -29.37 15.05 3.75
N MET A 636 -29.88 15.97 2.92
CA MET A 636 -31.04 16.79 3.27
C MET A 636 -32.30 15.97 3.48
N ARG A 637 -32.53 14.91 2.69
CA ARG A 637 -33.63 13.96 2.97
C ARG A 637 -33.46 13.30 4.33
N SER A 638 -32.25 12.82 4.65
CA SER A 638 -31.95 12.22 5.96
C SER A 638 -32.17 13.19 7.12
N ILE A 639 -31.84 14.47 6.94
CA ILE A 639 -32.09 15.53 7.93
C ILE A 639 -33.60 15.82 8.05
N THR A 640 -34.32 15.84 6.93
CA THR A 640 -35.76 16.14 6.88
C THR A 640 -36.59 15.03 7.52
N ASP A 641 -36.24 13.76 7.25
CA ASP A 641 -36.90 12.60 7.84
C ASP A 641 -36.74 12.55 9.37
N ASN A 642 -35.64 13.15 9.85
CA ASN A 642 -35.27 13.36 11.25
C ASN A 642 -35.56 12.15 12.13
N ILE A 643 -35.03 10.99 11.75
CA ILE A 643 -35.14 9.76 12.54
C ILE A 643 -34.19 9.90 13.73
N THR A 644 -34.70 10.42 14.85
CA THR A 644 -33.95 10.56 16.09
C THR A 644 -33.72 9.20 16.76
N GLU A 645 -32.83 9.17 17.76
CA GLU A 645 -32.63 7.97 18.58
C GLU A 645 -33.96 7.48 19.19
N GLU A 646 -34.80 8.40 19.68
CA GLU A 646 -36.08 8.06 20.30
C GLU A 646 -37.06 7.43 19.31
N VAL A 647 -37.19 8.02 18.11
CA VAL A 647 -38.05 7.49 17.05
C VAL A 647 -37.59 6.09 16.66
N LEU A 648 -36.28 5.91 16.43
CA LEU A 648 -35.71 4.62 16.08
C LEU A 648 -35.96 3.56 17.16
N LEU A 649 -35.76 3.90 18.43
CA LEU A 649 -35.98 2.98 19.55
C LEU A 649 -37.46 2.60 19.70
N ASN A 650 -38.38 3.55 19.51
CA ASN A 650 -39.82 3.29 19.54
C ASN A 650 -40.22 2.32 18.43
N GLU A 651 -39.78 2.57 17.19
CA GLU A 651 -40.05 1.71 16.03
C GLU A 651 -39.49 0.30 16.25
N ILE A 652 -38.24 0.19 16.73
CA ILE A 652 -37.64 -1.11 17.07
C ILE A 652 -38.45 -1.83 18.14
N SER A 653 -38.96 -1.12 19.15
CA SER A 653 -39.77 -1.72 20.22
C SER A 653 -41.07 -2.35 19.72
N GLU A 654 -41.65 -1.82 18.65
CA GLU A 654 -42.80 -2.41 17.96
C GLU A 654 -42.37 -3.60 17.09
N ILE A 655 -41.29 -3.44 16.33
CA ILE A 655 -40.75 -4.48 15.42
C ILE A 655 -40.43 -5.76 16.18
N ILE A 656 -39.78 -5.67 17.34
CA ILE A 656 -39.38 -6.86 18.11
C ILE A 656 -40.57 -7.66 18.68
N ARG A 657 -41.77 -7.07 18.74
CA ARG A 657 -43.00 -7.75 19.17
C ARG A 657 -43.63 -8.57 18.05
N LEU A 658 -43.19 -8.39 16.81
CA LEU A 658 -43.66 -9.20 15.69
C LEU A 658 -43.25 -10.67 15.89
N PRO A 659 -44.10 -11.65 15.52
CA PRO A 659 -43.84 -13.07 15.76
C PRO A 659 -42.48 -13.54 15.25
N MET A 660 -42.07 -13.08 14.07
CA MET A 660 -40.76 -13.37 13.46
C MET A 660 -39.57 -13.06 14.39
N TYR A 661 -39.62 -11.95 15.12
CA TYR A 661 -38.57 -11.57 16.07
C TYR A 661 -38.77 -12.26 17.42
N ALA A 662 -40.00 -12.35 17.92
CA ALA A 662 -40.31 -12.96 19.21
C ALA A 662 -39.86 -14.42 19.29
N ASP A 663 -40.17 -15.23 18.27
CA ASP A 663 -39.79 -16.65 18.21
C ASP A 663 -38.27 -16.81 18.21
N ARG A 664 -37.56 -15.94 17.50
CA ARG A 664 -36.10 -16.02 17.36
C ARG A 664 -35.38 -15.53 18.60
N ILE A 665 -35.87 -14.47 19.26
CA ILE A 665 -35.39 -14.03 20.57
C ILE A 665 -35.54 -15.16 21.61
N GLN A 666 -36.65 -15.90 21.56
CA GLN A 666 -36.87 -17.04 22.44
C GLN A 666 -35.86 -18.17 22.17
N ASN A 667 -35.61 -18.48 20.90
CA ASN A 667 -34.64 -19.50 20.50
C ASN A 667 -33.20 -19.12 20.89
N ASP A 668 -32.80 -17.87 20.67
CA ASP A 668 -31.46 -17.38 21.02
C ASP A 668 -31.28 -17.32 22.56
N SER A 669 -32.33 -16.96 23.30
CA SER A 669 -32.32 -16.96 24.77
C SER A 669 -32.18 -18.39 25.32
N LYS A 670 -32.88 -19.36 24.74
CA LYS A 670 -32.72 -20.79 25.08
C LYS A 670 -31.30 -21.28 24.77
N ALA A 671 -30.74 -20.92 23.62
CA ALA A 671 -29.36 -21.29 23.25
C ALA A 671 -28.31 -20.68 24.21
N HIS A 672 -28.50 -19.42 24.65
CA HIS A 672 -27.63 -18.79 25.65
C HIS A 672 -27.79 -19.40 27.05
N GLN A 673 -28.99 -19.84 27.44
CA GLN A 673 -29.20 -20.57 28.69
C GLN A 673 -28.56 -21.98 28.65
N HIS A 674 -28.58 -22.65 27.50
CA HIS A 674 -27.88 -23.93 27.31
C HIS A 674 -26.35 -23.79 27.30
N SER A 675 -25.80 -22.72 26.72
CA SER A 675 -24.33 -22.50 26.74
C SER A 675 -23.81 -22.07 28.12
N SER A 676 -24.59 -21.27 28.87
CA SER A 676 -24.24 -20.86 30.24
C SER A 676 -24.40 -21.99 31.27
N SER A 677 -25.38 -22.88 31.09
CA SER A 677 -25.50 -24.11 31.89
C SER A 677 -24.43 -25.16 31.56
N GLY A 678 -23.97 -25.23 30.30
CA GLY A 678 -22.80 -26.01 29.91
C GLY A 678 -21.50 -25.51 30.58
N ARG A 679 -21.30 -24.19 30.66
CA ARG A 679 -20.16 -23.60 31.41
C ARG A 679 -20.24 -23.82 32.93
N ARG A 680 -21.44 -23.83 33.52
CA ARG A 680 -21.60 -24.15 34.96
C ARG A 680 -21.36 -25.64 35.28
N ARG A 681 -21.66 -26.57 34.37
CA ARG A 681 -21.38 -28.00 34.57
C ARG A 681 -19.89 -28.35 34.52
N VAL A 682 -19.07 -27.59 33.80
CA VAL A 682 -17.61 -27.82 33.74
C VAL A 682 -16.89 -27.33 35.02
N ILE A 683 -17.49 -26.41 35.79
CA ILE A 683 -16.91 -25.89 37.05
C ILE A 683 -17.41 -26.66 38.29
N GLY A 684 -18.52 -27.41 38.18
CA GLY A 684 -19.11 -28.18 39.29
C GLY A 684 -18.74 -29.67 39.34
N GLY A 685 -17.84 -30.14 38.46
CA GLY A 685 -17.48 -31.56 38.33
C GLY A 685 -16.17 -31.97 39.02
N SER A 686 -15.59 -31.10 39.83
CA SER A 686 -14.40 -31.39 40.64
C SER A 686 -14.69 -31.07 42.10
N GLN A 687 -15.36 -32.00 42.77
CA GLN A 687 -15.24 -32.25 44.20
C GLN A 687 -14.76 -33.68 44.39
#